data_AF-A0A7Y0F2K1-F1
#
_entry.id   AF-A0A7Y0F2K1-F1
#
_cell.length_a   1.000
_cell.length_b   1.000
_cell.length_c   1.000
_cell.angle_alpha   90.00
_cell.angle_beta   90.00
_cell.angle_gamma   90.00
#
_symmetry.space_group_name_H-M   'P 1'
#
loop_
_entity.id
_entity.type
_entity.pdbx_description
1 polymer ?
#
loop_
_entity_poly.entity_id
_entity_poly.type
_entity_poly.pdbx_seq_one_letter_code
_entity_poly.pdbx_strand_id
1 'polypeptide(L)'
;MPAISIVIPAYNKADYLAACLNKLRQQTFEDIEIVVVNDCSPDNTHDAVAELAAQDSRIRLIDQPTNQGTLVARVTGALQTTGDYVTFMDQDDELEPDACAKLMDEMTRKPVDILHFGVKVDAANDLAAGAAQGMTEYMNPKPRELSGDDILTTVFSDDGYDWNVHHKLYRGDMLRAAVADLAHERLTRPDDAYIYFAVAAHASSYRALADAQWYVYHLGRGVTLGDTLTLRTFKDISDQDAKALELVDRYVHDHCNTEAAHTARKELCAKLIANTMNEWQDHIDAAHKAEALGIVRDSWNDTLVATELYRFLRDAAYDALQHYREDGTVPAKDDEAIERYRTLIAGLYPAYDDFTTDERYARMKHDAELHLSEFESDRTIADWNAQRIRIFVTTHKPVDMPRSRILQPVQVGGGLKDPNSRFRTAFHDDDGENISVKNPMYCELTTQYWAWKNVDADYYGFCHYRRYFDFSATEHEENPYGEVMDDYIDAAAAKEYGLDDATMTKAIEGWDVITTGIKDLREVIDNHGTPKKLYAAAPKLHLRDLRHVYDILCAMHPDYKEDADAFLDGNTSCFCNMYIMRKELFFAYCEWMFPILEEFERTTDMASYSKEALRTPGHLSERLFNIWLMHLKRTTPELKTKELQCVHFTNPDPAPVLEPLSPAVVDGRPIVPVVFAADNNYVAQLTTTIYSAMRNASPDRYYDVTVLQKDIAWERQETMRRFFAERFDNMTLRFADVKREIAGYNLTTSNAHISIETYYRFLIQKALPFYGKVLYLDSDIVIRGDIAQLFDTELGDNLLAAVHDVDYLGNLNMNDGIRMKYTRETLGMKRPYGYFQAGVLVLNTAAMRRAYTVKQWLEYASEPSYIYNDQDVLNVHCEGRVTYLPWNWNVMHDCANRVANVFSYAPNAAYDAYMESRRDPQIIHYAGFEKPWTKPDCDFADVYWSYARETPFYEMLMQRVAQAAAQRAEETARQVAAEVAAQARPRHDRAVGETSPLRKVIDPIAPIGSRRREALKAVGRAVRGRK
;
A
#
# COMPACT_ATOMS: atom_id res chain seq x y z
N MET A 1 19.23 -63.00 3.64
CA MET A 1 18.49 -61.74 3.83
C MET A 1 17.50 -61.66 2.69
N PRO A 2 16.26 -61.25 2.94
CA PRO A 2 15.28 -61.08 1.87
C PRO A 2 15.77 -60.02 0.87
N ALA A 3 15.34 -60.11 -0.39
CA ALA A 3 15.69 -59.08 -1.38
C ALA A 3 14.80 -57.84 -1.23
N ILE A 4 13.49 -58.02 -0.98
CA ILE A 4 12.53 -56.92 -0.77
C ILE A 4 11.85 -57.07 0.60
N SER A 5 11.81 -55.98 1.38
CA SER A 5 10.92 -55.85 2.54
C SER A 5 9.72 -54.95 2.22
N ILE A 6 8.51 -55.40 2.53
CA ILE A 6 7.26 -54.66 2.36
C ILE A 6 6.78 -54.23 3.74
N VAL A 7 6.65 -52.93 3.97
CA VAL A 7 6.21 -52.36 5.27
C VAL A 7 4.75 -51.92 5.17
N ILE A 8 3.91 -52.46 6.06
CA ILE A 8 2.47 -52.18 6.09
C ILE A 8 2.08 -51.62 7.47
N PRO A 9 1.74 -50.32 7.57
CA PRO A 9 1.13 -49.79 8.78
C PRO A 9 -0.34 -50.25 8.87
N ALA A 10 -0.75 -50.76 10.03
CA ALA A 10 -2.08 -51.31 10.23
C ALA A 10 -2.82 -50.63 11.40
N TYR A 11 -4.02 -50.12 11.13
CA TYR A 11 -4.92 -49.56 12.15
C TYR A 11 -6.39 -49.72 11.75
N ASN A 12 -7.17 -50.47 12.54
CA ASN A 12 -8.64 -50.52 12.49
C ASN A 12 -9.25 -50.89 11.12
N LYS A 13 -8.60 -51.80 10.37
CA LYS A 13 -9.04 -52.28 9.05
C LYS A 13 -8.70 -53.77 8.81
N ALA A 14 -8.91 -54.62 9.82
CA ALA A 14 -8.50 -56.03 9.78
C ALA A 14 -8.95 -56.80 8.52
N ASP A 15 -10.18 -56.58 8.04
CA ASP A 15 -10.73 -57.27 6.87
C ASP A 15 -9.97 -56.93 5.57
N TYR A 16 -9.61 -55.66 5.38
CA TYR A 16 -8.86 -55.23 4.21
C TYR A 16 -7.40 -55.70 4.28
N LEU A 17 -6.81 -55.65 5.47
CA LEU A 17 -5.44 -56.13 5.71
C LEU A 17 -5.31 -57.63 5.41
N ALA A 18 -6.28 -58.44 5.80
CA ALA A 18 -6.28 -59.87 5.49
C ALA A 18 -6.32 -60.13 3.97
N ALA A 19 -7.07 -59.32 3.21
CA ALA A 19 -7.10 -59.41 1.75
C ALA A 19 -5.76 -58.98 1.13
N CYS A 20 -5.20 -57.86 1.58
CA CYS A 20 -3.88 -57.35 1.18
C CYS A 20 -2.78 -58.41 1.40
N LEU A 21 -2.69 -58.98 2.61
CA LEU A 21 -1.70 -60.00 2.94
C LEU A 21 -1.86 -61.28 2.10
N ASN A 22 -3.10 -61.73 1.86
CA ASN A 22 -3.33 -62.89 1.00
C ASN A 22 -2.92 -62.67 -0.46
N LYS A 23 -2.99 -61.43 -0.96
CA LYS A 23 -2.47 -61.06 -2.28
C LYS A 23 -0.94 -61.04 -2.30
N LEU A 24 -0.31 -60.51 -1.25
CA LEU A 24 1.15 -60.55 -1.12
C LEU A 24 1.71 -61.98 -1.03
N ARG A 25 0.97 -62.91 -0.40
CA ARG A 25 1.35 -64.34 -0.37
C ARG A 25 1.42 -64.96 -1.77
N GLN A 26 0.70 -64.40 -2.74
CA GLN A 26 0.64 -64.87 -4.14
C GLN A 26 1.73 -64.26 -5.02
N GLN A 27 2.62 -63.42 -4.49
CA GLN A 27 3.75 -62.89 -5.25
C GLN A 27 4.60 -64.02 -5.82
N THR A 28 4.89 -63.93 -7.12
CA THR A 28 5.71 -64.91 -7.87
C THR A 28 7.18 -64.89 -7.48
N PHE A 29 7.64 -63.80 -6.87
CA PHE A 29 8.97 -63.65 -6.31
C PHE A 29 8.94 -63.96 -4.81
N GLU A 30 9.58 -65.05 -4.39
CA GLU A 30 9.45 -65.57 -3.02
C GLU A 30 10.37 -64.89 -1.99
N ASP A 31 11.47 -64.27 -2.42
CA ASP A 31 12.51 -63.70 -1.55
C ASP A 31 12.11 -62.31 -1.00
N ILE A 32 10.99 -62.30 -0.30
CA ILE A 32 10.36 -61.11 0.31
C ILE A 32 10.16 -61.29 1.82
N GLU A 33 10.18 -60.17 2.54
CA GLU A 33 9.78 -60.04 3.94
C GLU A 33 8.60 -59.07 4.02
N ILE A 34 7.57 -59.39 4.81
CA ILE A 34 6.37 -58.55 4.99
C ILE A 34 6.32 -58.14 6.45
N VAL A 35 6.59 -56.87 6.74
CA VAL A 35 6.59 -56.30 8.09
C VAL A 35 5.30 -55.53 8.31
N VAL A 36 4.40 -56.09 9.11
CA VAL A 36 3.14 -55.46 9.49
C VAL A 36 3.31 -54.80 10.86
N VAL A 37 3.07 -53.50 10.93
CA VAL A 37 3.13 -52.74 12.18
C VAL A 37 1.70 -52.42 12.62
N ASN A 38 1.20 -53.17 13.61
CA ASN A 38 -0.11 -52.93 14.21
C ASN A 38 -0.01 -51.76 15.20
N ASP A 39 -0.60 -50.61 14.82
CA ASP A 39 -0.56 -49.37 15.59
C ASP A 39 -1.64 -49.33 16.69
N CYS A 40 -1.67 -50.38 17.52
CA CYS A 40 -2.63 -50.55 18.61
C CYS A 40 -4.09 -50.53 18.10
N SER A 41 -4.39 -51.33 17.07
CA SER A 41 -5.73 -51.41 16.48
C SER A 41 -6.79 -51.85 17.51
N PRO A 42 -8.00 -51.24 17.49
CA PRO A 42 -9.09 -51.61 18.38
C PRO A 42 -9.93 -52.81 17.87
N ASP A 43 -9.68 -53.27 16.64
CA ASP A 43 -10.34 -54.41 16.01
C ASP A 43 -9.48 -55.69 16.11
N ASN A 44 -9.83 -56.73 15.35
CA ASN A 44 -9.12 -58.02 15.33
C ASN A 44 -7.86 -58.03 14.45
N THR A 45 -7.25 -56.87 14.15
CA THR A 45 -6.05 -56.76 13.30
C THR A 45 -4.90 -57.64 13.81
N HIS A 46 -4.62 -57.64 15.11
CA HIS A 46 -3.56 -58.46 15.69
C HIS A 46 -3.75 -59.96 15.36
N ASP A 47 -4.94 -60.49 15.68
CA ASP A 47 -5.25 -61.91 15.48
C ASP A 47 -5.23 -62.30 14.00
N ALA A 48 -5.75 -61.43 13.12
CA ALA A 48 -5.76 -61.66 11.68
C ALA A 48 -4.34 -61.78 11.10
N VAL A 49 -3.40 -60.94 11.54
CA VAL A 49 -2.01 -60.99 11.08
C VAL A 49 -1.28 -62.18 11.72
N ALA A 50 -1.51 -62.45 13.01
CA ALA A 50 -0.88 -63.57 13.72
C ALA A 50 -1.24 -64.93 13.10
N GLU A 51 -2.51 -65.12 12.70
CA GLU A 51 -2.96 -66.32 12.01
C GLU A 51 -2.26 -66.52 10.65
N LEU A 52 -2.09 -65.44 9.87
CA LEU A 52 -1.41 -65.49 8.59
C LEU A 52 0.12 -65.68 8.74
N ALA A 53 0.74 -65.05 9.74
CA ALA A 53 2.15 -65.22 10.05
C ALA A 53 2.49 -66.65 10.50
N ALA A 54 1.56 -67.35 11.15
CA ALA A 54 1.72 -68.78 11.46
C ALA A 54 1.70 -69.67 10.20
N GLN A 55 1.10 -69.20 9.10
CA GLN A 55 1.00 -69.94 7.82
C GLN A 55 2.09 -69.55 6.82
N ASP A 56 2.68 -68.36 6.95
CA ASP A 56 3.70 -67.84 6.05
C ASP A 56 4.79 -67.12 6.86
N SER A 57 5.97 -67.74 6.93
CA SER A 57 7.11 -67.24 7.71
C SER A 57 7.70 -65.94 7.18
N ARG A 58 7.28 -65.46 6.01
CA ARG A 58 7.68 -64.15 5.46
C ARG A 58 6.98 -63.00 6.19
N ILE A 59 5.85 -63.24 6.85
CA ILE A 59 5.07 -62.22 7.54
C ILE A 59 5.56 -62.06 8.98
N ARG A 60 5.87 -60.82 9.38
CA ARG A 60 6.28 -60.45 10.73
C ARG A 60 5.38 -59.35 11.27
N LEU A 61 4.73 -59.65 12.39
CA LEU A 61 3.90 -58.69 13.14
C LEU A 61 4.74 -57.94 14.18
N ILE A 62 4.54 -56.63 14.26
CA ILE A 62 5.09 -55.74 15.29
C ILE A 62 3.93 -54.97 15.90
N ASP A 63 3.65 -55.18 17.19
CA ASP A 63 2.61 -54.43 17.91
C ASP A 63 3.19 -53.20 18.59
N GLN A 64 2.54 -52.05 18.38
CA GLN A 64 2.82 -50.85 19.16
C GLN A 64 2.00 -50.83 20.47
N PRO A 65 2.59 -50.32 21.57
CA PRO A 65 1.92 -50.30 22.87
C PRO A 65 0.76 -49.29 22.93
N THR A 66 0.78 -48.27 22.07
CA THR A 66 -0.21 -47.21 21.94
C THR A 66 -0.33 -46.81 20.48
N ASN A 67 -1.47 -46.27 20.06
CA ASN A 67 -1.62 -45.69 18.72
C ASN A 67 -0.77 -44.41 18.63
N GLN A 68 0.25 -44.45 17.76
CA GLN A 68 1.18 -43.33 17.50
C GLN A 68 0.99 -42.71 16.10
N GLY A 69 0.15 -43.32 15.25
CA GLY A 69 -0.16 -42.86 13.90
C GLY A 69 0.73 -43.48 12.82
N THR A 70 0.29 -43.31 11.56
CA THR A 70 0.88 -43.92 10.36
C THR A 70 2.36 -43.60 10.17
N LEU A 71 2.77 -42.34 10.41
CA LEU A 71 4.18 -41.92 10.37
C LEU A 71 5.07 -42.82 11.24
N VAL A 72 4.74 -42.93 12.52
CA VAL A 72 5.55 -43.69 13.49
C VAL A 72 5.48 -45.19 13.19
N ALA A 73 4.33 -45.69 12.73
CA ALA A 73 4.20 -47.08 12.28
C ALA A 73 5.12 -47.39 11.09
N ARG A 74 5.16 -46.53 10.08
CA ARG A 74 6.05 -46.68 8.90
C ARG A 74 7.52 -46.60 9.27
N VAL A 75 7.92 -45.63 10.10
CA VAL A 75 9.29 -45.51 10.61
C VAL A 75 9.70 -46.76 11.39
N THR A 76 8.84 -47.22 12.31
CA THR A 76 9.09 -48.45 13.09
C THR A 76 9.26 -49.66 12.18
N GLY A 77 8.39 -49.83 11.19
CA GLY A 77 8.47 -50.93 10.24
C GLY A 77 9.75 -50.88 9.41
N ALA A 78 10.06 -49.72 8.83
CA ALA A 78 11.25 -49.50 8.01
C ALA A 78 12.55 -49.81 8.77
N LEU A 79 12.70 -49.34 10.01
CA LEU A 79 13.88 -49.60 10.85
C LEU A 79 14.06 -51.08 11.20
N GLN A 80 12.99 -51.87 11.14
CA GLN A 80 13.02 -53.30 11.45
C GLN A 80 13.22 -54.17 10.19
N THR A 81 13.14 -53.60 8.99
CA THR A 81 13.36 -54.35 7.73
C THR A 81 14.78 -54.89 7.62
N THR A 82 14.92 -56.04 6.97
CA THR A 82 16.23 -56.67 6.68
C THR A 82 16.54 -56.78 5.20
N GLY A 83 15.63 -56.34 4.33
CA GLY A 83 15.78 -56.41 2.89
C GLY A 83 16.81 -55.44 2.32
N ASP A 84 17.37 -55.84 1.18
CA ASP A 84 18.24 -54.99 0.35
C ASP A 84 17.46 -53.81 -0.24
N TYR A 85 16.18 -54.02 -0.53
CA TYR A 85 15.23 -53.01 -0.95
C TYR A 85 14.00 -52.99 -0.05
N VAL A 86 13.34 -51.84 0.07
CA VAL A 86 12.15 -51.65 0.90
C VAL A 86 11.07 -50.90 0.12
N THR A 87 9.80 -51.27 0.28
CA THR A 87 8.64 -50.53 -0.24
C THR A 87 7.60 -50.38 0.86
N PHE A 88 6.89 -49.24 0.88
CA PHE A 88 5.70 -49.07 1.71
C PHE A 88 4.45 -49.49 0.94
N MET A 89 3.45 -49.95 1.67
CA MET A 89 2.14 -50.33 1.13
C MET A 89 1.07 -50.14 2.18
N ASP A 90 -0.09 -49.62 1.79
CA ASP A 90 -1.20 -49.42 2.70
C ASP A 90 -2.01 -50.70 2.92
N GLN A 91 -2.64 -50.82 4.09
CA GLN A 91 -3.33 -52.03 4.55
C GLN A 91 -4.56 -52.43 3.71
N ASP A 92 -5.05 -51.57 2.83
CA ASP A 92 -6.21 -51.78 1.97
C ASP A 92 -5.92 -51.76 0.46
N ASP A 93 -4.65 -51.67 0.09
CA ASP A 93 -4.14 -51.71 -1.28
C ASP A 93 -3.62 -53.09 -1.70
N GLU A 94 -3.22 -53.24 -2.97
CA GLU A 94 -2.66 -54.48 -3.52
C GLU A 94 -1.40 -54.23 -4.37
N LEU A 95 -0.54 -55.25 -4.49
CA LEU A 95 0.50 -55.32 -5.52
C LEU A 95 0.11 -56.40 -6.54
N GLU A 96 0.34 -56.13 -7.83
CA GLU A 96 0.14 -57.13 -8.89
C GLU A 96 0.99 -58.39 -8.62
N PRO A 97 0.52 -59.63 -8.93
CA PRO A 97 1.18 -60.87 -8.51
C PRO A 97 2.64 -61.06 -8.98
N ASP A 98 3.07 -60.32 -10.00
CA ASP A 98 4.45 -60.33 -10.53
C ASP A 98 5.21 -59.01 -10.30
N ALA A 99 4.66 -58.11 -9.49
CA ALA A 99 5.24 -56.80 -9.19
C ALA A 99 6.65 -56.92 -8.59
N CYS A 100 6.83 -57.75 -7.57
CA CYS A 100 8.14 -57.90 -6.91
C CYS A 100 9.20 -58.46 -7.87
N ALA A 101 8.83 -59.41 -8.75
CA ALA A 101 9.74 -59.95 -9.76
C ALA A 101 10.18 -58.86 -10.74
N LYS A 102 9.23 -58.08 -11.26
CA LYS A 102 9.51 -56.98 -12.21
C LYS A 102 10.34 -55.87 -11.58
N LEU A 103 10.08 -55.52 -10.33
CA LEU A 103 10.87 -54.55 -9.57
C LEU A 103 12.32 -55.02 -9.42
N MET A 104 12.54 -56.30 -9.09
CA MET A 104 13.89 -56.86 -9.00
C MET A 104 14.60 -56.93 -10.35
N ASP A 105 13.90 -57.25 -11.44
CA ASP A 105 14.46 -57.22 -12.79
C ASP A 105 14.95 -55.80 -13.14
N GLU A 106 14.15 -54.78 -12.81
CA GLU A 106 14.51 -53.39 -13.05
C GLU A 106 15.70 -52.91 -12.20
N MET A 107 15.73 -53.27 -10.91
CA MET A 107 16.84 -52.93 -10.01
C MET A 107 18.12 -53.67 -10.36
N THR A 108 18.02 -54.93 -10.83
CA THR A 108 19.18 -55.70 -11.31
C THR A 108 19.75 -55.10 -12.60
N ARG A 109 18.88 -54.66 -13.51
CA ARG A 109 19.28 -54.05 -14.78
C ARG A 109 19.96 -52.69 -14.59
N LYS A 110 19.39 -51.84 -13.73
CA LYS A 110 19.89 -50.49 -13.46
C LYS A 110 19.56 -50.09 -12.01
N PRO A 111 20.46 -50.39 -11.07
CA PRO A 111 20.28 -50.02 -9.66
C PRO A 111 20.16 -48.52 -9.48
N VAL A 112 19.21 -48.09 -8.65
CA VAL A 112 19.00 -46.71 -8.21
C VAL A 112 18.64 -46.70 -6.72
N ASP A 113 18.65 -45.53 -6.09
CA ASP A 113 18.23 -45.41 -4.68
C ASP A 113 16.72 -45.38 -4.54
N ILE A 114 16.04 -44.80 -5.52
CA ILE A 114 14.58 -44.72 -5.59
C ILE A 114 14.13 -45.15 -6.99
N LEU A 115 13.39 -46.26 -7.07
CA LEU A 115 12.67 -46.67 -8.27
C LEU A 115 11.18 -46.36 -8.09
N HIS A 116 10.66 -45.42 -8.86
CA HIS A 116 9.27 -44.98 -8.82
C HIS A 116 8.48 -45.68 -9.93
N PHE A 117 7.46 -46.46 -9.55
CA PHE A 117 6.60 -47.20 -10.48
C PHE A 117 5.15 -46.72 -10.38
N GLY A 118 4.34 -47.10 -11.35
CA GLY A 118 2.99 -46.59 -11.53
C GLY A 118 1.95 -47.19 -10.59
N VAL A 119 0.81 -46.52 -10.55
CA VAL A 119 -0.39 -46.89 -9.80
C VAL A 119 -1.54 -47.16 -10.77
N LYS A 120 -2.32 -48.21 -10.51
CA LYS A 120 -3.64 -48.47 -11.08
C LYS A 120 -4.68 -48.14 -10.02
N VAL A 121 -5.58 -47.20 -10.30
CA VAL A 121 -6.65 -46.85 -9.34
C VAL A 121 -7.90 -47.67 -9.64
N ASP A 122 -8.28 -48.54 -8.71
CA ASP A 122 -9.53 -49.31 -8.76
C ASP A 122 -10.59 -48.61 -7.89
N ALA A 123 -11.70 -48.19 -8.52
CA ALA A 123 -12.79 -47.53 -7.81
C ALA A 123 -13.57 -48.54 -6.95
N ALA A 124 -13.68 -48.27 -5.66
CA ALA A 124 -14.41 -49.13 -4.73
C ALA A 124 -15.93 -48.90 -4.75
N ASN A 125 -16.42 -47.82 -5.34
CA ASN A 125 -17.83 -47.46 -5.44
C ASN A 125 -18.11 -46.54 -6.66
N ASP A 126 -19.40 -46.35 -6.99
CA ASP A 126 -19.84 -45.56 -8.16
C ASP A 126 -19.44 -44.08 -8.09
N LEU A 127 -19.32 -43.51 -6.89
CA LEU A 127 -18.84 -42.13 -6.67
C LEU A 127 -17.35 -41.98 -7.02
N ALA A 128 -16.55 -43.00 -6.71
CA ALA A 128 -15.12 -43.03 -7.02
C ALA A 128 -14.82 -43.30 -8.50
N ALA A 129 -15.77 -43.87 -9.26
CA ALA A 129 -15.55 -44.23 -10.66
C ALA A 129 -15.24 -43.02 -11.57
N GLY A 130 -15.85 -41.86 -11.31
CA GLY A 130 -15.59 -40.63 -12.06
C GLY A 130 -14.23 -39.97 -11.76
N ALA A 131 -13.66 -40.22 -10.58
CA ALA A 131 -12.39 -39.64 -10.13
C ALA A 131 -11.17 -40.56 -10.38
N ALA A 132 -11.40 -41.87 -10.52
CA ALA A 132 -10.34 -42.87 -10.63
C ALA A 132 -9.39 -42.64 -11.81
N GLN A 133 -9.90 -42.22 -12.97
CA GLN A 133 -9.04 -41.95 -14.14
C GLN A 133 -8.11 -40.76 -13.89
N GLY A 134 -8.64 -39.63 -13.41
CA GLY A 134 -7.84 -38.45 -13.10
C GLY A 134 -6.79 -38.72 -12.01
N MET A 135 -7.15 -39.49 -10.98
CA MET A 135 -6.21 -39.90 -9.94
C MET A 135 -5.11 -40.84 -10.49
N THR A 136 -5.46 -41.75 -11.39
CA THR A 136 -4.49 -42.61 -12.08
C THR A 136 -3.49 -41.78 -12.88
N GLU A 137 -3.95 -40.79 -13.64
CA GLU A 137 -3.08 -39.91 -14.43
C GLU A 137 -2.20 -39.03 -13.54
N TYR A 138 -2.71 -38.57 -12.40
CA TYR A 138 -1.97 -37.75 -11.44
C TYR A 138 -0.87 -38.53 -10.70
N MET A 139 -1.16 -39.75 -10.23
CA MET A 139 -0.23 -40.55 -9.43
C MET A 139 0.84 -41.27 -10.27
N ASN A 140 0.59 -41.49 -11.57
CA ASN A 140 1.55 -42.19 -12.40
C ASN A 140 2.75 -41.29 -12.75
N PRO A 141 3.99 -41.77 -12.56
CA PRO A 141 5.16 -40.93 -12.80
C PRO A 141 5.45 -40.77 -14.30
N LYS A 142 5.87 -39.58 -14.71
CA LYS A 142 6.45 -39.35 -16.04
C LYS A 142 7.85 -40.00 -16.11
N PRO A 143 8.29 -40.57 -17.26
CA PRO A 143 9.64 -41.13 -17.39
C PRO A 143 10.69 -40.05 -17.13
N ARG A 144 11.51 -40.24 -16.09
CA ARG A 144 12.62 -39.35 -15.75
C ARG A 144 13.69 -40.06 -14.93
N GLU A 145 14.91 -39.55 -15.02
CA GLU A 145 16.03 -39.95 -14.17
C GLU A 145 16.62 -38.69 -13.55
N LEU A 146 16.86 -38.73 -12.24
CA LEU A 146 17.38 -37.60 -11.47
C LEU A 146 18.55 -38.08 -10.62
N SER A 147 19.47 -37.17 -10.28
CA SER A 147 20.65 -37.49 -9.49
C SER A 147 21.00 -36.37 -8.52
N GLY A 148 21.48 -36.73 -7.34
CA GLY A 148 21.85 -35.77 -6.29
C GLY A 148 20.71 -34.82 -5.94
N ASP A 149 21.05 -33.54 -5.77
CA ASP A 149 20.14 -32.49 -5.32
C ASP A 149 18.90 -32.31 -6.20
N ASP A 150 18.97 -32.66 -7.50
CA ASP A 150 17.83 -32.59 -8.43
C ASP A 150 16.65 -33.46 -7.96
N ILE A 151 16.90 -34.52 -7.20
CA ILE A 151 15.85 -35.41 -6.66
C ILE A 151 14.97 -34.65 -5.69
N LEU A 152 15.60 -33.92 -4.76
CA LEU A 152 14.94 -33.17 -3.69
C LEU A 152 14.34 -31.85 -4.19
N THR A 153 15.06 -31.10 -5.04
CA THR A 153 14.56 -29.83 -5.58
C THR A 153 13.41 -30.01 -6.56
N THR A 154 13.36 -31.15 -7.27
CA THR A 154 12.30 -31.40 -8.25
C THR A 154 10.99 -31.84 -7.61
N VAL A 155 10.99 -32.70 -6.58
CA VAL A 155 9.78 -33.41 -6.11
C VAL A 155 8.61 -32.47 -5.78
N PHE A 156 8.87 -31.36 -5.09
CA PHE A 156 7.83 -30.40 -4.68
C PHE A 156 7.59 -29.25 -5.67
N SER A 157 8.37 -29.17 -6.74
CA SER A 157 8.24 -28.11 -7.76
C SER A 157 6.96 -28.28 -8.62
N ASP A 158 6.63 -27.28 -9.43
CA ASP A 158 5.45 -27.33 -10.31
C ASP A 158 5.53 -28.39 -11.42
N ASP A 159 6.72 -28.79 -11.90
CA ASP A 159 6.93 -29.97 -12.78
C ASP A 159 7.51 -31.17 -12.02
N GLY A 160 7.20 -31.23 -10.72
CA GLY A 160 7.65 -32.27 -9.81
C GLY A 160 7.07 -33.66 -10.10
N TYR A 161 7.21 -34.55 -9.13
CA TYR A 161 6.69 -35.91 -9.19
C TYR A 161 6.09 -36.29 -7.84
N ASP A 162 5.25 -37.31 -7.84
CA ASP A 162 4.51 -37.73 -6.66
C ASP A 162 5.40 -38.05 -5.44
N TRP A 163 5.10 -37.46 -4.28
CA TRP A 163 5.82 -37.64 -3.01
C TRP A 163 5.24 -38.72 -2.11
N ASN A 164 4.17 -39.41 -2.51
CA ASN A 164 3.64 -40.50 -1.68
C ASN A 164 4.71 -41.59 -1.54
N VAL A 165 4.81 -42.18 -0.35
CA VAL A 165 5.92 -43.11 -0.06
C VAL A 165 5.64 -44.54 -0.52
N HIS A 166 4.39 -44.83 -0.86
CA HIS A 166 4.04 -46.08 -1.53
C HIS A 166 4.41 -46.00 -3.03
N HIS A 167 4.20 -47.11 -3.77
CA HIS A 167 4.53 -47.26 -5.19
C HIS A 167 5.97 -46.83 -5.59
N LYS A 168 6.90 -46.93 -4.63
CA LYS A 168 8.33 -46.65 -4.78
C LYS A 168 9.13 -47.73 -4.07
N LEU A 169 10.19 -48.22 -4.74
CA LEU A 169 11.13 -49.16 -4.17
C LEU A 169 12.43 -48.43 -3.81
N TYR A 170 12.81 -48.50 -2.55
CA TYR A 170 13.94 -47.79 -1.98
C TYR A 170 15.11 -48.74 -1.73
N ARG A 171 16.35 -48.26 -1.90
CA ARG A 171 17.53 -48.96 -1.35
C ARG A 171 17.43 -49.00 0.17
N GLY A 172 17.48 -50.19 0.75
CA GLY A 172 17.05 -50.41 2.13
C GLY A 172 17.94 -49.73 3.17
N ASP A 173 19.26 -49.70 2.97
CA ASP A 173 20.19 -49.01 3.87
C ASP A 173 19.98 -47.48 3.87
N MET A 174 19.72 -46.91 2.70
CA MET A 174 19.40 -45.50 2.50
C MET A 174 18.10 -45.13 3.18
N LEU A 175 17.02 -45.91 2.95
CA LEU A 175 15.73 -45.64 3.59
C LEU A 175 15.84 -45.70 5.12
N ARG A 176 16.49 -46.74 5.66
CA ARG A 176 16.69 -46.89 7.11
C ARG A 176 17.49 -45.73 7.71
N ALA A 177 18.49 -45.22 6.99
CA ALA A 177 19.22 -44.02 7.41
C ALA A 177 18.32 -42.78 7.39
N ALA A 178 17.55 -42.57 6.31
CA ALA A 178 16.68 -41.40 6.16
C ALA A 178 15.59 -41.33 7.25
N VAL A 179 14.94 -42.46 7.56
CA VAL A 179 13.84 -42.49 8.55
C VAL A 179 14.32 -42.51 10.00
N ALA A 180 15.59 -42.85 10.27
CA ALA A 180 16.14 -42.86 11.63
C ALA A 180 16.23 -41.44 12.24
N ASP A 181 16.33 -40.44 11.38
CA ASP A 181 16.46 -39.02 11.74
C ASP A 181 15.10 -38.30 11.82
N LEU A 182 13.99 -38.99 11.54
CA LEU A 182 12.65 -38.41 11.65
C LEU A 182 12.20 -38.32 13.11
N ALA A 183 11.55 -37.21 13.46
CA ALA A 183 10.96 -37.05 14.78
C ALA A 183 9.78 -38.03 14.99
N HIS A 184 9.72 -38.64 16.18
CA HIS A 184 8.62 -39.51 16.59
C HIS A 184 7.38 -38.71 17.02
N GLU A 185 6.75 -38.06 16.05
CA GLU A 185 5.58 -37.21 16.24
C GLU A 185 4.38 -37.78 15.49
N ARG A 186 3.17 -37.56 16.02
CA ARG A 186 1.96 -37.89 15.28
C ARG A 186 1.71 -36.84 14.20
N LEU A 187 1.64 -37.29 12.96
CA LEU A 187 1.13 -36.55 11.79
C LEU A 187 -0.01 -37.34 11.15
N THR A 188 -1.04 -36.64 10.67
CA THR A 188 -2.16 -37.26 9.95
C THR A 188 -2.42 -36.52 8.65
N ARG A 189 -2.22 -37.20 7.50
CA ARG A 189 -2.33 -36.72 6.10
C ARG A 189 -1.00 -36.27 5.47
N PRO A 190 -0.20 -35.33 6.02
CA PRO A 190 1.04 -34.90 5.39
C PRO A 190 2.26 -35.74 5.83
N ASP A 191 2.05 -36.94 6.39
CA ASP A 191 3.13 -37.81 6.84
C ASP A 191 4.01 -38.31 5.68
N ASP A 192 3.42 -38.59 4.52
CA ASP A 192 4.14 -38.95 3.31
C ASP A 192 5.13 -37.86 2.89
N ALA A 193 4.71 -36.60 2.91
CA ALA A 193 5.56 -35.48 2.53
C ALA A 193 6.79 -35.35 3.45
N TYR A 194 6.62 -35.52 4.77
CA TYR A 194 7.73 -35.46 5.72
C TYR A 194 8.71 -36.63 5.55
N ILE A 195 8.19 -37.86 5.44
CA ILE A 195 9.03 -39.04 5.20
C ILE A 195 9.78 -38.88 3.87
N TYR A 196 9.07 -38.51 2.81
CA TYR A 196 9.65 -38.44 1.47
C TYR A 196 10.68 -37.31 1.35
N PHE A 197 10.49 -36.19 2.06
CA PHE A 197 11.50 -35.13 2.13
C PHE A 197 12.85 -35.69 2.62
N ALA A 198 12.84 -36.41 3.75
CA ALA A 198 14.04 -37.04 4.28
C ALA A 198 14.62 -38.10 3.31
N VAL A 199 13.77 -38.92 2.71
CA VAL A 199 14.21 -39.93 1.73
C VAL A 199 14.87 -39.29 0.51
N ALA A 200 14.27 -38.25 -0.06
CA ALA A 200 14.81 -37.52 -1.21
C ALA A 200 16.13 -36.81 -0.85
N ALA A 201 16.26 -36.30 0.38
CA ALA A 201 17.50 -35.69 0.86
C ALA A 201 18.67 -36.69 1.01
N HIS A 202 18.39 -37.97 1.20
CA HIS A 202 19.41 -39.04 1.29
C HIS A 202 19.71 -39.73 -0.04
N ALA A 203 18.83 -39.60 -1.03
CA ALA A 203 18.97 -40.29 -2.31
C ALA A 203 20.01 -39.61 -3.21
N SER A 204 20.79 -40.41 -3.94
CA SER A 204 21.73 -39.95 -4.96
C SER A 204 21.26 -40.28 -6.39
N SER A 205 20.32 -41.21 -6.54
CA SER A 205 19.79 -41.64 -7.84
C SER A 205 18.30 -42.00 -7.78
N TYR A 206 17.53 -41.49 -8.75
CA TYR A 206 16.10 -41.72 -8.89
C TYR A 206 15.77 -42.12 -10.34
N ARG A 207 14.82 -43.04 -10.52
CA ARG A 207 14.30 -43.42 -11.84
C ARG A 207 12.80 -43.71 -11.78
N ALA A 208 12.06 -43.16 -12.74
CA ALA A 208 10.62 -43.34 -12.89
C ALA A 208 10.24 -44.24 -14.08
N LEU A 209 9.24 -45.10 -13.88
CA LEU A 209 8.69 -46.02 -14.87
C LEU A 209 7.21 -45.71 -15.14
N ALA A 210 6.90 -45.10 -16.29
CA ALA A 210 5.53 -44.67 -16.59
C ALA A 210 4.56 -45.82 -16.92
N ASP A 211 5.05 -46.90 -17.56
CA ASP A 211 4.22 -48.03 -17.99
C ASP A 211 4.17 -49.18 -16.96
N ALA A 212 4.47 -48.89 -15.69
CA ALA A 212 4.68 -49.88 -14.64
C ALA A 212 3.62 -49.80 -13.54
N GLN A 213 2.33 -49.85 -13.91
CA GLN A 213 1.18 -49.79 -12.97
C GLN A 213 1.07 -51.07 -12.12
N TRP A 214 1.99 -51.26 -11.18
CA TRP A 214 2.11 -52.48 -10.38
C TRP A 214 1.55 -52.34 -8.98
N TYR A 215 1.28 -51.11 -8.55
CA TYR A 215 0.55 -50.81 -7.33
C TYR A 215 -0.94 -50.62 -7.65
N VAL A 216 -1.83 -51.28 -6.91
CA VAL A 216 -3.28 -51.15 -7.09
C VAL A 216 -3.86 -50.38 -5.90
N TYR A 217 -4.28 -49.15 -6.16
CA TYR A 217 -4.84 -48.23 -5.17
C TYR A 217 -6.37 -48.30 -5.19
N HIS A 218 -7.00 -48.60 -4.05
CA HIS A 218 -8.47 -48.77 -3.98
C HIS A 218 -9.17 -47.47 -3.55
N LEU A 219 -9.47 -46.59 -4.51
CA LEU A 219 -10.11 -45.30 -4.25
C LEU A 219 -11.54 -45.48 -3.70
N GLY A 220 -11.82 -44.86 -2.56
CA GLY A 220 -13.15 -44.91 -1.90
C GLY A 220 -13.28 -45.98 -0.83
N ARG A 221 -12.23 -46.76 -0.55
CA ARG A 221 -12.12 -47.51 0.70
C ARG A 221 -11.66 -46.56 1.81
N GLY A 222 -12.54 -46.29 2.76
CA GLY A 222 -12.20 -45.48 3.94
C GLY A 222 -12.16 -43.95 3.77
N VAL A 223 -12.40 -43.39 2.58
CA VAL A 223 -12.44 -41.93 2.33
C VAL A 223 -13.86 -41.46 1.97
N THR A 224 -14.32 -40.37 2.60
CA THR A 224 -15.52 -39.61 2.25
C THR A 224 -15.18 -38.59 1.15
N LEU A 225 -15.42 -38.97 -0.11
CA LEU A 225 -15.34 -38.05 -1.25
C LEU A 225 -16.57 -37.13 -1.26
N GLY A 226 -16.35 -35.80 -1.29
CA GLY A 226 -17.39 -34.82 -1.60
C GLY A 226 -18.22 -34.28 -0.42
N ASP A 227 -17.80 -34.48 0.83
CA ASP A 227 -18.50 -33.96 2.00
C ASP A 227 -18.02 -32.56 2.41
N THR A 228 -18.94 -31.70 2.85
CA THR A 228 -18.62 -30.41 3.49
C THR A 228 -17.85 -30.66 4.79
N LEU A 229 -16.69 -30.01 4.95
CA LEU A 229 -15.86 -30.14 6.14
C LEU A 229 -16.44 -29.32 7.30
N THR A 230 -16.40 -29.89 8.51
CA THR A 230 -16.63 -29.11 9.73
C THR A 230 -15.42 -28.24 10.04
N LEU A 231 -15.62 -27.08 10.68
CA LEU A 231 -14.53 -26.19 11.11
C LEU A 231 -13.50 -26.90 11.99
N ARG A 232 -13.93 -27.87 12.80
CA ARG A 232 -13.03 -28.69 13.61
C ARG A 232 -12.12 -29.56 12.75
N THR A 233 -12.69 -30.30 11.80
CA THR A 233 -11.91 -31.14 10.87
C THR A 233 -10.97 -30.30 10.01
N PHE A 234 -11.42 -29.12 9.58
CA PHE A 234 -10.59 -28.19 8.83
C PHE A 234 -9.44 -27.61 9.66
N LYS A 235 -9.68 -27.28 10.94
CA LYS A 235 -8.61 -26.94 11.87
C LYS A 235 -7.58 -28.04 11.98
N ASP A 236 -8.03 -29.28 12.16
CA ASP A 236 -7.12 -30.42 12.25
C ASP A 236 -6.28 -30.54 10.96
N ILE A 237 -6.83 -30.29 9.76
CA ILE A 237 -6.04 -30.27 8.51
C ILE A 237 -4.98 -29.18 8.54
N SER A 238 -5.39 -27.93 8.77
CA SER A 238 -4.49 -26.77 8.76
C SER A 238 -3.35 -26.91 9.78
N ASP A 239 -3.68 -27.37 11.00
CA ASP A 239 -2.70 -27.58 12.07
C ASP A 239 -1.69 -28.68 11.69
N GLN A 240 -2.14 -29.76 11.05
CA GLN A 240 -1.28 -30.89 10.69
C GLN A 240 -0.35 -30.56 9.52
N ASP A 241 -0.83 -29.84 8.51
CA ASP A 241 0.01 -29.35 7.41
C ASP A 241 1.07 -28.36 7.92
N ALA A 242 0.70 -27.44 8.81
CA ALA A 242 1.65 -26.51 9.44
C ALA A 242 2.68 -27.27 10.32
N LYS A 243 2.24 -28.27 11.08
CA LYS A 243 3.13 -29.12 11.89
C LYS A 243 4.10 -29.92 11.02
N ALA A 244 3.68 -30.42 9.86
CA ALA A 244 4.57 -31.12 8.93
C ALA A 244 5.70 -30.21 8.44
N LEU A 245 5.39 -28.95 8.11
CA LEU A 245 6.40 -27.96 7.76
C LEU A 245 7.36 -27.67 8.91
N GLU A 246 6.87 -27.55 10.15
CA GLU A 246 7.73 -27.38 11.34
C GLU A 246 8.72 -28.55 11.50
N LEU A 247 8.26 -29.78 11.25
CA LEU A 247 9.09 -30.98 11.34
C LEU A 247 10.13 -31.05 10.21
N VAL A 248 9.78 -30.59 9.01
CA VAL A 248 10.74 -30.43 7.90
C VAL A 248 11.76 -29.34 8.22
N ASP A 249 11.34 -28.19 8.74
CA ASP A 249 12.24 -27.10 9.13
C ASP A 249 13.28 -27.58 10.16
N ARG A 250 12.82 -28.35 11.16
CA ARG A 250 13.70 -28.99 12.15
C ARG A 250 14.66 -29.98 11.49
N TYR A 251 14.16 -30.83 10.59
CA TYR A 251 14.99 -31.79 9.88
C TYR A 251 16.05 -31.12 9.00
N VAL A 252 15.70 -30.06 8.27
CA VAL A 252 16.65 -29.26 7.47
C VAL A 252 17.72 -28.66 8.36
N HIS A 253 17.35 -28.11 9.53
CA HIS A 253 18.30 -27.55 10.47
C HIS A 253 19.28 -28.60 11.03
N ASP A 254 18.76 -29.75 11.45
CA ASP A 254 19.52 -30.75 12.20
C ASP A 254 20.31 -31.70 11.28
N HIS A 255 19.81 -32.00 10.07
CA HIS A 255 20.32 -33.11 9.25
C HIS A 255 20.76 -32.72 7.83
N CYS A 256 20.19 -31.69 7.18
CA CYS A 256 20.48 -31.40 5.77
C CYS A 256 20.44 -29.92 5.38
N ASN A 257 21.14 -29.05 6.12
CA ASN A 257 21.18 -27.59 5.92
C ASN A 257 21.92 -27.16 4.62
N THR A 258 21.30 -27.43 3.47
CA THR A 258 21.82 -27.21 2.11
C THR A 258 20.88 -26.32 1.31
N GLU A 259 21.38 -25.66 0.25
CA GLU A 259 20.56 -24.83 -0.64
C GLU A 259 19.41 -25.62 -1.30
N ALA A 260 19.69 -26.87 -1.70
CA ALA A 260 18.70 -27.78 -2.24
C ALA A 260 17.57 -28.08 -1.25
N ALA A 261 17.90 -28.33 0.02
CA ALA A 261 16.92 -28.56 1.07
C ALA A 261 16.09 -27.32 1.39
N HIS A 262 16.70 -26.14 1.44
CA HIS A 262 15.96 -24.88 1.60
C HIS A 262 14.99 -24.61 0.45
N THR A 263 15.43 -24.90 -0.78
CA THR A 263 14.59 -24.78 -2.00
C THR A 263 13.40 -25.74 -1.92
N ALA A 264 13.64 -27.02 -1.66
CA ALA A 264 12.59 -28.01 -1.55
C ALA A 264 11.61 -27.73 -0.39
N ARG A 265 12.12 -27.22 0.74
CA ARG A 265 11.29 -26.81 1.88
C ARG A 265 10.41 -25.62 1.53
N LYS A 266 10.89 -24.65 0.75
CA LYS A 266 10.09 -23.53 0.23
C LYS A 266 8.97 -24.04 -0.69
N GLU A 267 9.28 -24.95 -1.61
CA GLU A 267 8.29 -25.54 -2.53
C GLU A 267 7.25 -26.39 -1.77
N LEU A 268 7.68 -27.20 -0.80
CA LEU A 268 6.78 -27.98 0.05
C LEU A 268 5.85 -27.08 0.87
N CYS A 269 6.36 -25.99 1.45
CA CYS A 269 5.54 -24.98 2.12
C CYS A 269 4.41 -24.48 1.20
N ALA A 270 4.75 -24.11 -0.05
CA ALA A 270 3.77 -23.65 -1.03
C ALA A 270 2.71 -24.71 -1.37
N LYS A 271 3.09 -26.00 -1.46
CA LYS A 271 2.14 -27.09 -1.69
C LYS A 271 1.22 -27.35 -0.49
N LEU A 272 1.77 -27.35 0.74
CA LEU A 272 0.98 -27.62 1.96
C LEU A 272 -0.05 -26.52 2.21
N ILE A 273 0.33 -25.23 2.13
CA ILE A 273 -0.65 -24.16 2.27
C ILE A 273 -1.67 -24.17 1.14
N ALA A 274 -1.26 -24.48 -0.09
CA ALA A 274 -2.19 -24.60 -1.22
C ALA A 274 -3.21 -25.72 -0.98
N ASN A 275 -2.79 -26.88 -0.45
CA ASN A 275 -3.69 -27.97 -0.09
C ASN A 275 -4.71 -27.53 0.99
N THR A 276 -4.23 -26.94 2.09
CA THR A 276 -5.11 -26.38 3.13
C THR A 276 -6.09 -25.34 2.55
N MET A 277 -5.63 -24.45 1.68
CA MET A 277 -6.48 -23.40 1.09
C MET A 277 -7.42 -23.92 0.00
N ASN A 278 -7.08 -25.02 -0.68
CA ASN A 278 -8.00 -25.71 -1.59
C ASN A 278 -9.12 -26.40 -0.79
N GLU A 279 -8.82 -27.03 0.35
CA GLU A 279 -9.84 -27.57 1.25
C GLU A 279 -10.78 -26.46 1.78
N TRP A 280 -10.21 -25.30 2.11
CA TRP A 280 -10.98 -24.09 2.45
C TRP A 280 -11.85 -23.62 1.28
N GLN A 281 -11.35 -23.71 0.06
CA GLN A 281 -12.05 -23.24 -1.13
C GLN A 281 -13.22 -24.16 -1.49
N ASP A 282 -12.98 -25.47 -1.52
CA ASP A 282 -13.87 -26.46 -2.13
C ASP A 282 -14.82 -27.11 -1.12
N HIS A 283 -14.41 -27.26 0.15
CA HIS A 283 -15.16 -28.05 1.13
C HIS A 283 -15.68 -27.25 2.33
N ILE A 284 -15.35 -25.96 2.46
CA ILE A 284 -15.95 -25.07 3.48
C ILE A 284 -17.10 -24.28 2.89
N ASP A 285 -18.26 -24.36 3.55
CA ASP A 285 -19.45 -23.58 3.21
C ASP A 285 -19.15 -22.07 3.19
N ALA A 286 -19.70 -21.36 2.21
CA ALA A 286 -19.50 -19.93 2.02
C ALA A 286 -19.79 -19.10 3.30
N ALA A 287 -20.77 -19.51 4.11
CA ALA A 287 -21.11 -18.84 5.37
C ALA A 287 -20.00 -18.93 6.43
N HIS A 288 -19.15 -19.96 6.37
CA HIS A 288 -18.10 -20.22 7.35
C HIS A 288 -16.69 -19.90 6.82
N LYS A 289 -16.54 -19.48 5.55
CA LYS A 289 -15.23 -19.17 4.95
C LYS A 289 -14.42 -18.14 5.74
N ALA A 290 -15.06 -17.10 6.27
CA ALA A 290 -14.36 -16.07 7.05
C ALA A 290 -13.83 -16.61 8.40
N GLU A 291 -14.62 -17.44 9.08
CA GLU A 291 -14.22 -18.09 10.33
C GLU A 291 -13.12 -19.12 10.09
N ALA A 292 -13.27 -19.95 9.05
CA ALA A 292 -12.26 -20.91 8.63
C ALA A 292 -10.93 -20.24 8.22
N LEU A 293 -10.98 -19.07 7.59
CA LEU A 293 -9.76 -18.31 7.27
C LEU A 293 -9.04 -17.86 8.56
N GLY A 294 -9.78 -17.52 9.61
CA GLY A 294 -9.22 -17.25 10.95
C GLY A 294 -8.43 -18.44 11.49
N ILE A 295 -8.94 -19.66 11.29
CA ILE A 295 -8.26 -20.91 11.69
C ILE A 295 -6.93 -21.09 10.94
N VAL A 296 -6.90 -20.82 9.62
CA VAL A 296 -5.66 -20.91 8.83
C VAL A 296 -4.63 -19.92 9.37
N ARG A 297 -5.05 -18.68 9.69
CA ARG A 297 -4.17 -17.63 10.21
C ARG A 297 -3.59 -17.92 11.60
N ASP A 298 -4.22 -18.82 12.36
CA ASP A 298 -3.65 -19.27 13.64
C ASP A 298 -2.42 -20.18 13.44
N SER A 299 -2.32 -20.85 12.29
CA SER A 299 -1.26 -21.83 11.99
C SER A 299 -0.27 -21.37 10.92
N TRP A 300 -0.68 -20.42 10.07
CA TRP A 300 0.07 -19.94 8.92
C TRP A 300 0.20 -18.42 8.94
N ASN A 301 1.30 -17.88 8.41
CA ASN A 301 1.49 -16.43 8.35
C ASN A 301 0.54 -15.77 7.33
N ASP A 302 0.21 -14.49 7.57
CA ASP A 302 -0.72 -13.73 6.73
C ASP A 302 -0.25 -13.59 5.27
N THR A 303 1.05 -13.68 4.99
CA THR A 303 1.63 -13.56 3.63
C THR A 303 1.33 -14.78 2.77
N LEU A 304 1.49 -15.99 3.32
CA LEU A 304 1.15 -17.25 2.65
C LEU A 304 -0.37 -17.33 2.41
N VAL A 305 -1.18 -16.95 3.41
CA VAL A 305 -2.64 -16.90 3.29
C VAL A 305 -3.05 -15.90 2.21
N ALA A 306 -2.45 -14.70 2.20
CA ALA A 306 -2.72 -13.69 1.18
C ALA A 306 -2.32 -14.18 -0.22
N THR A 307 -1.20 -14.89 -0.36
CA THR A 307 -0.75 -15.48 -1.63
C THR A 307 -1.82 -16.38 -2.24
N GLU A 308 -2.40 -17.27 -1.45
CA GLU A 308 -3.46 -18.18 -1.91
C GLU A 308 -4.78 -17.45 -2.20
N LEU A 309 -5.14 -16.43 -1.41
CA LEU A 309 -6.30 -15.59 -1.74
C LEU A 309 -6.10 -14.80 -3.04
N TYR A 310 -4.91 -14.28 -3.31
CA TYR A 310 -4.59 -13.64 -4.59
C TYR A 310 -4.62 -14.66 -5.74
N ARG A 311 -4.19 -15.91 -5.52
CA ARG A 311 -4.35 -16.98 -6.52
C ARG A 311 -5.83 -17.19 -6.88
N PHE A 312 -6.71 -17.29 -5.89
CA PHE A 312 -8.15 -17.42 -6.15
C PHE A 312 -8.77 -16.18 -6.79
N LEU A 313 -8.34 -14.97 -6.39
CA LEU A 313 -8.78 -13.73 -7.00
C LEU A 313 -8.33 -13.64 -8.47
N ARG A 314 -7.09 -14.03 -8.77
CA ARG A 314 -6.55 -14.08 -10.14
C ARG A 314 -7.40 -14.98 -11.02
N ASP A 315 -7.72 -16.17 -10.53
CA ASP A 315 -8.50 -17.16 -11.28
C ASP A 315 -9.93 -16.65 -11.52
N ALA A 316 -10.60 -16.14 -10.48
CA ALA A 316 -11.94 -15.57 -10.61
C ALA A 316 -11.99 -14.33 -11.53
N ALA A 317 -11.00 -13.45 -11.45
CA ALA A 317 -10.90 -12.27 -12.31
C ALA A 317 -10.62 -12.65 -13.77
N TYR A 318 -9.81 -13.68 -14.01
CA TYR A 318 -9.56 -14.22 -15.34
C TYR A 318 -10.83 -14.81 -15.95
N ASP A 319 -11.54 -15.65 -15.21
CA ASP A 319 -12.78 -16.27 -15.67
C ASP A 319 -13.85 -15.20 -15.98
N ALA A 320 -14.02 -14.23 -15.08
CA ALA A 320 -14.93 -13.10 -15.30
C ALA A 320 -14.56 -12.30 -16.57
N LEU A 321 -13.27 -12.06 -16.80
CA LEU A 321 -12.78 -11.36 -17.99
C LEU A 321 -13.04 -12.16 -19.27
N GLN A 322 -12.80 -13.48 -19.27
CA GLN A 322 -13.06 -14.32 -20.44
C GLN A 322 -14.55 -14.34 -20.78
N HIS A 323 -15.42 -14.62 -19.80
CA HIS A 323 -16.87 -14.59 -20.01
C HIS A 323 -17.33 -13.23 -20.56
N TYR A 324 -16.83 -12.14 -19.98
CA TYR A 324 -17.20 -10.80 -20.41
C TYR A 324 -16.78 -10.51 -21.86
N ARG A 325 -15.60 -10.96 -22.28
CA ARG A 325 -15.11 -10.78 -23.66
C ARG A 325 -15.84 -11.66 -24.68
N GLU A 326 -16.37 -12.81 -24.25
CA GLU A 326 -17.09 -13.74 -25.12
C GLU A 326 -18.52 -13.26 -25.44
N ASP A 327 -19.29 -12.81 -24.44
CA ASP A 327 -20.71 -12.49 -24.63
C ASP A 327 -21.20 -11.19 -23.95
N GLY A 328 -20.30 -10.43 -23.31
CA GLY A 328 -20.62 -9.17 -22.62
C GLY A 328 -21.30 -9.35 -21.26
N THR A 329 -21.35 -10.57 -20.72
CA THR A 329 -21.94 -10.86 -19.41
C THR A 329 -20.92 -11.43 -18.43
N VAL A 330 -21.23 -11.32 -17.14
CA VAL A 330 -20.40 -11.86 -16.06
C VAL A 330 -21.28 -12.80 -15.23
N PRO A 331 -20.90 -14.07 -15.06
CA PRO A 331 -21.61 -14.95 -14.15
C PRO A 331 -21.63 -14.35 -12.74
N ALA A 332 -22.80 -14.31 -12.10
CA ALA A 332 -22.94 -13.76 -10.74
C ALA A 332 -21.99 -14.44 -9.73
N LYS A 333 -21.70 -15.72 -9.94
CA LYS A 333 -20.75 -16.50 -9.14
C LYS A 333 -19.34 -15.89 -9.14
N ASP A 334 -18.89 -15.38 -10.28
CA ASP A 334 -17.52 -14.87 -10.44
C ASP A 334 -17.40 -13.47 -9.83
N ASP A 335 -18.40 -12.62 -10.04
CA ASP A 335 -18.47 -11.26 -9.44
C ASP A 335 -18.55 -11.34 -7.90
N GLU A 336 -19.38 -12.25 -7.36
CA GLU A 336 -19.44 -12.52 -5.92
C GLU A 336 -18.12 -13.09 -5.37
N ALA A 337 -17.40 -13.88 -6.16
CA ALA A 337 -16.10 -14.43 -5.77
C ALA A 337 -15.03 -13.34 -5.70
N ILE A 338 -14.94 -12.48 -6.71
CA ILE A 338 -14.01 -11.33 -6.74
C ILE A 338 -14.21 -10.47 -5.50
N GLU A 339 -15.45 -10.05 -5.20
CA GLU A 339 -15.71 -9.16 -4.07
C GLU A 339 -15.40 -9.83 -2.72
N ARG A 340 -15.73 -11.12 -2.59
CA ARG A 340 -15.40 -11.92 -1.40
C ARG A 340 -13.89 -11.97 -1.18
N TYR A 341 -13.09 -12.27 -2.20
CA TYR A 341 -11.63 -12.34 -2.04
C TYR A 341 -11.02 -10.98 -1.75
N ARG A 342 -11.47 -9.90 -2.43
CA ARG A 342 -11.03 -8.52 -2.11
C ARG A 342 -11.29 -8.15 -0.66
N THR A 343 -12.48 -8.50 -0.15
CA THR A 343 -12.85 -8.25 1.25
C THR A 343 -11.96 -9.02 2.21
N LEU A 344 -11.71 -10.31 1.96
CA LEU A 344 -10.86 -11.13 2.81
C LEU A 344 -9.40 -10.65 2.79
N ILE A 345 -8.86 -10.31 1.62
CA ILE A 345 -7.50 -9.77 1.45
C ILE A 345 -7.34 -8.43 2.18
N ALA A 346 -8.33 -7.53 2.10
CA ALA A 346 -8.29 -6.24 2.80
C ALA A 346 -8.25 -6.37 4.33
N GLY A 347 -8.69 -7.51 4.87
CA GLY A 347 -8.60 -7.85 6.30
C GLY A 347 -7.25 -8.43 6.72
N LEU A 348 -6.35 -8.73 5.79
CA LEU A 348 -5.00 -9.21 6.06
C LEU A 348 -4.03 -8.03 6.14
N TYR A 349 -3.07 -8.11 7.05
CA TYR A 349 -1.99 -7.13 7.18
C TYR A 349 -0.64 -7.83 7.11
N PRO A 350 -0.25 -8.37 5.94
CA PRO A 350 0.98 -9.13 5.84
C PRO A 350 2.17 -8.21 6.15
N ALA A 351 3.18 -8.76 6.82
CA ALA A 351 4.34 -8.00 7.24
C ALA A 351 5.20 -7.66 6.01
N TYR A 352 5.74 -6.44 5.97
CA TYR A 352 6.54 -5.99 4.84
C TYR A 352 7.82 -6.80 4.62
N ASP A 353 8.41 -7.31 5.70
CA ASP A 353 9.60 -8.16 5.65
C ASP A 353 9.30 -9.48 4.91
N ASP A 354 8.05 -9.98 4.98
CA ASP A 354 7.61 -11.15 4.23
C ASP A 354 7.33 -10.81 2.75
N PHE A 355 6.84 -9.60 2.45
CA PHE A 355 6.51 -9.17 1.07
C PHE A 355 7.71 -9.04 0.14
N THR A 356 8.86 -8.63 0.67
CA THR A 356 10.05 -8.34 -0.14
C THR A 356 10.88 -9.59 -0.45
N THR A 357 10.58 -10.71 0.21
CA THR A 357 11.30 -11.98 0.05
C THR A 357 10.46 -13.06 -0.64
N ASP A 358 9.12 -12.95 -0.64
CA ASP A 358 8.24 -13.93 -1.29
C ASP A 358 7.87 -13.55 -2.74
N GLU A 359 8.66 -14.04 -3.69
CA GLU A 359 8.42 -13.89 -5.14
C GLU A 359 7.06 -14.44 -5.60
N ARG A 360 6.52 -15.47 -4.92
CA ARG A 360 5.24 -16.09 -5.30
C ARG A 360 4.09 -15.17 -4.91
N TYR A 361 4.14 -14.57 -3.72
CA TYR A 361 3.17 -13.55 -3.30
C TYR A 361 3.12 -12.40 -4.31
N ALA A 362 4.28 -11.80 -4.62
CA ALA A 362 4.36 -10.64 -5.50
C ALA A 362 3.79 -10.94 -6.90
N ARG A 363 4.10 -12.13 -7.44
CA ARG A 363 3.57 -12.61 -8.73
C ARG A 363 2.05 -12.81 -8.68
N MET A 364 1.53 -13.56 -7.70
CA MET A 364 0.08 -13.82 -7.60
C MET A 364 -0.72 -12.53 -7.45
N LYS A 365 -0.23 -11.58 -6.63
CA LYS A 365 -0.84 -10.27 -6.47
C LYS A 365 -0.85 -9.49 -7.79
N HIS A 366 0.30 -9.40 -8.46
CA HIS A 366 0.42 -8.67 -9.73
C HIS A 366 -0.55 -9.21 -10.78
N ASP A 367 -0.57 -10.53 -10.97
CA ASP A 367 -1.44 -11.19 -11.96
C ASP A 367 -2.93 -10.98 -11.62
N ALA A 368 -3.30 -11.06 -10.34
CA ALA A 368 -4.67 -10.80 -9.88
C ALA A 368 -5.11 -9.36 -10.15
N GLU A 369 -4.27 -8.38 -9.78
CA GLU A 369 -4.55 -6.96 -9.97
C GLU A 369 -4.61 -6.60 -11.46
N LEU A 370 -3.77 -7.22 -12.29
CA LEU A 370 -3.79 -7.05 -13.74
C LEU A 370 -5.12 -7.53 -14.34
N HIS A 371 -5.52 -8.78 -14.08
CA HIS A 371 -6.78 -9.32 -14.59
C HIS A 371 -7.99 -8.52 -14.10
N LEU A 372 -8.00 -8.13 -12.82
CA LEU A 372 -9.07 -7.31 -12.25
C LEU A 372 -9.14 -5.93 -12.92
N SER A 373 -7.99 -5.28 -13.13
CA SER A 373 -7.93 -3.98 -13.81
C SER A 373 -8.44 -4.08 -15.25
N GLU A 374 -8.11 -5.15 -15.98
CA GLU A 374 -8.63 -5.38 -17.33
C GLU A 374 -10.14 -5.60 -17.33
N PHE A 375 -10.63 -6.44 -16.42
CA PHE A 375 -12.06 -6.72 -16.26
C PHE A 375 -12.87 -5.47 -15.92
N GLU A 376 -12.42 -4.69 -14.92
CA GLU A 376 -13.08 -3.45 -14.52
C GLU A 376 -13.07 -2.41 -15.65
N SER A 377 -11.99 -2.34 -16.42
CA SER A 377 -11.89 -1.41 -17.54
C SER A 377 -12.85 -1.75 -18.68
N ASP A 378 -12.88 -3.02 -19.10
CA ASP A 378 -13.76 -3.50 -20.17
C ASP A 378 -15.23 -3.23 -19.80
N ARG A 379 -15.62 -3.53 -18.55
CA ARG A 379 -16.97 -3.24 -18.03
C ARG A 379 -17.30 -1.75 -18.01
N THR A 380 -16.36 -0.93 -17.54
CA THR A 380 -16.52 0.53 -17.47
C THR A 380 -16.71 1.13 -18.85
N ILE A 381 -15.92 0.71 -19.85
CA ILE A 381 -16.02 1.20 -21.23
C ILE A 381 -17.36 0.80 -21.87
N ALA A 382 -17.86 -0.40 -21.60
CA ALA A 382 -19.18 -0.81 -22.10
C ALA A 382 -20.31 0.01 -21.45
N ASP A 383 -20.25 0.23 -20.13
CA ASP A 383 -21.21 1.08 -19.42
C ASP A 383 -21.21 2.51 -19.97
N TRP A 384 -20.04 3.04 -20.30
CA TRP A 384 -19.88 4.34 -20.98
C TRP A 384 -20.49 4.36 -22.37
N ASN A 385 -20.26 3.32 -23.18
CA ASN A 385 -20.82 3.21 -24.52
C ASN A 385 -22.35 3.08 -24.52
N ALA A 386 -22.95 2.56 -23.45
CA ALA A 386 -24.41 2.46 -23.31
C ALA A 386 -25.10 3.81 -22.95
N GLN A 387 -24.35 4.87 -22.62
CA GLN A 387 -24.94 6.15 -22.23
C GLN A 387 -25.41 6.97 -23.44
N ARG A 388 -26.62 7.55 -23.33
CA ARG A 388 -27.18 8.46 -24.35
C ARG A 388 -26.56 9.85 -24.30
N ILE A 389 -26.18 10.31 -23.11
CA ILE A 389 -25.45 11.56 -22.88
C ILE A 389 -24.00 11.19 -22.60
N ARG A 390 -23.08 11.69 -23.43
CA ARG A 390 -21.65 11.39 -23.31
C ARG A 390 -20.86 12.69 -23.30
N ILE A 391 -20.13 12.94 -22.21
CA ILE A 391 -19.28 14.11 -22.05
C ILE A 391 -17.83 13.63 -22.00
N PHE A 392 -17.05 13.99 -23.02
CA PHE A 392 -15.67 13.58 -23.17
C PHE A 392 -14.73 14.53 -22.44
N VAL A 393 -13.97 13.99 -21.51
CA VAL A 393 -12.98 14.74 -20.71
C VAL A 393 -11.60 14.52 -21.32
N THR A 394 -11.08 15.55 -21.97
CA THR A 394 -9.79 15.43 -22.67
C THR A 394 -8.63 15.49 -21.69
N THR A 395 -7.80 14.44 -21.67
CA THR A 395 -6.66 14.32 -20.76
C THR A 395 -5.36 13.89 -21.45
N HIS A 396 -4.22 14.40 -20.98
CA HIS A 396 -2.87 14.07 -21.50
C HIS A 396 -1.94 13.54 -20.39
N LYS A 397 -2.45 13.42 -19.17
CA LYS A 397 -1.76 12.91 -17.97
C LYS A 397 -2.79 12.26 -17.02
N PRO A 398 -2.41 11.37 -16.11
CA PRO A 398 -3.33 10.84 -15.11
C PRO A 398 -3.95 11.97 -14.28
N VAL A 399 -5.26 11.91 -14.04
CA VAL A 399 -6.03 12.89 -13.25
C VAL A 399 -7.11 12.18 -12.43
N ASP A 400 -7.45 12.72 -11.26
CA ASP A 400 -8.63 12.29 -10.53
C ASP A 400 -9.89 12.70 -11.32
N MET A 401 -10.89 11.83 -11.32
CA MET A 401 -12.13 12.01 -12.08
C MET A 401 -13.34 11.73 -11.18
N PRO A 402 -14.45 12.48 -11.31
CA PRO A 402 -15.70 12.12 -10.64
C PRO A 402 -16.17 10.74 -11.11
N ARG A 403 -16.73 9.94 -10.19
CA ARG A 403 -17.34 8.65 -10.55
C ARG A 403 -18.63 8.90 -11.33
N SER A 404 -18.58 8.72 -12.64
CA SER A 404 -19.72 8.94 -13.54
C SER A 404 -19.65 8.01 -14.76
N ARG A 405 -20.80 7.66 -15.31
CA ARG A 405 -20.89 6.97 -16.62
C ARG A 405 -20.99 7.96 -17.78
N ILE A 406 -21.41 9.19 -17.51
CA ILE A 406 -21.57 10.28 -18.48
C ILE A 406 -20.24 11.00 -18.75
N LEU A 407 -19.42 11.24 -17.71
CA LEU A 407 -18.07 11.82 -17.86
C LEU A 407 -17.07 10.73 -18.25
N GLN A 408 -16.52 10.82 -19.45
CA GLN A 408 -15.73 9.76 -20.07
C GLN A 408 -14.35 10.31 -20.47
N PRO A 409 -13.26 9.87 -19.83
CA PRO A 409 -11.92 10.33 -20.16
C PRO A 409 -11.50 9.88 -21.56
N VAL A 410 -10.86 10.79 -22.29
CA VAL A 410 -10.20 10.50 -23.58
C VAL A 410 -8.75 10.94 -23.48
N GLN A 411 -7.83 9.98 -23.56
CA GLN A 411 -6.40 10.25 -23.58
C GLN A 411 -5.99 10.80 -24.95
N VAL A 412 -5.18 11.86 -24.94
CA VAL A 412 -4.66 12.53 -26.14
C VAL A 412 -3.16 12.75 -26.06
N GLY A 413 -2.55 13.01 -27.23
CA GLY A 413 -1.20 13.55 -27.33
C GLY A 413 -0.09 12.48 -27.29
N GLY A 414 1.15 12.92 -27.02
CA GLY A 414 2.35 12.12 -27.25
C GLY A 414 2.46 10.82 -26.45
N GLY A 415 1.77 10.72 -25.31
CA GLY A 415 1.75 9.51 -24.47
C GLY A 415 1.16 8.29 -25.16
N LEU A 416 0.29 8.47 -26.15
CA LEU A 416 -0.33 7.37 -26.90
C LEU A 416 0.65 6.57 -27.76
N LYS A 417 1.83 7.13 -28.06
CA LYS A 417 2.89 6.47 -28.86
C LYS A 417 3.60 5.36 -28.09
N ASP A 418 3.55 5.39 -26.77
CA ASP A 418 4.13 4.36 -25.90
C ASP A 418 2.98 3.52 -25.31
N PRO A 419 2.88 2.22 -25.65
CA PRO A 419 1.85 1.33 -25.10
C PRO A 419 1.82 1.31 -23.57
N ASN A 420 2.95 1.50 -22.89
CA ASN A 420 3.03 1.51 -21.42
C ASN A 420 2.49 2.80 -20.79
N SER A 421 2.34 3.86 -21.59
CA SER A 421 1.83 5.16 -21.16
C SER A 421 0.31 5.32 -21.40
N ARG A 422 -0.36 4.30 -21.95
CA ARG A 422 -1.80 4.33 -22.23
C ARG A 422 -2.62 4.13 -20.95
N PHE A 423 -3.65 4.95 -20.76
CA PHE A 423 -4.53 4.85 -19.61
C PHE A 423 -5.53 3.73 -19.86
N ARG A 424 -5.43 2.65 -19.06
CA ARG A 424 -6.28 1.46 -19.24
C ARG A 424 -7.77 1.80 -19.28
N THR A 425 -8.21 2.67 -18.38
CA THR A 425 -9.62 3.10 -18.24
C THR A 425 -9.83 4.49 -18.86
N ALA A 426 -9.57 4.59 -20.16
CA ALA A 426 -9.89 5.76 -20.98
C ALA A 426 -10.12 5.32 -22.43
N PHE A 427 -10.88 6.13 -23.18
CA PHE A 427 -10.80 6.07 -24.64
C PHE A 427 -9.50 6.72 -25.11
N HIS A 428 -9.09 6.45 -26.34
CA HIS A 428 -7.91 7.07 -26.93
C HIS A 428 -8.27 7.75 -28.25
N ASP A 429 -7.78 8.97 -28.44
CA ASP A 429 -8.09 9.74 -29.64
C ASP A 429 -7.39 9.22 -30.91
N ASP A 430 -6.52 8.22 -30.82
CA ASP A 430 -5.86 7.55 -31.94
C ASP A 430 -6.54 6.25 -32.40
N ASP A 431 -7.66 5.86 -31.75
CA ASP A 431 -8.49 4.74 -32.16
C ASP A 431 -9.42 5.14 -33.33
N GLY A 432 -9.72 4.21 -34.24
CA GLY A 432 -10.66 4.45 -35.36
C GLY A 432 -10.24 5.58 -36.31
N GLU A 433 -11.21 6.31 -36.89
CA GLU A 433 -10.91 7.48 -37.73
C GLU A 433 -10.55 8.68 -36.85
N ASN A 434 -9.35 9.25 -37.02
CA ASN A 434 -8.86 10.27 -36.11
C ASN A 434 -7.85 11.26 -36.70
N ILE A 435 -7.53 12.28 -35.90
CA ILE A 435 -6.47 13.27 -36.14
C ILE A 435 -5.53 13.42 -34.93
N SER A 436 -5.32 12.36 -34.14
CA SER A 436 -4.52 12.41 -32.89
C SER A 436 -3.12 13.01 -33.10
N VAL A 437 -2.49 12.71 -34.24
CA VAL A 437 -1.17 13.28 -34.63
C VAL A 437 -1.15 14.80 -34.69
N LYS A 438 -2.32 15.44 -34.84
CA LYS A 438 -2.50 16.90 -34.88
C LYS A 438 -2.76 17.52 -33.51
N ASN A 439 -2.79 16.74 -32.41
CA ASN A 439 -3.01 17.24 -31.05
C ASN A 439 -2.13 18.45 -30.65
N PRO A 440 -0.83 18.54 -31.03
CA PRO A 440 -0.03 19.73 -30.76
C PRO A 440 -0.56 21.04 -31.37
N MET A 441 -1.40 20.96 -32.41
CA MET A 441 -2.02 22.09 -33.09
C MET A 441 -3.49 22.26 -32.72
N TYR A 442 -4.25 21.17 -32.74
CA TYR A 442 -5.70 21.14 -32.58
C TYR A 442 -6.13 21.00 -31.11
N CYS A 443 -5.18 20.71 -30.21
CA CYS A 443 -5.44 20.53 -28.78
C CYS A 443 -6.62 19.57 -28.55
N GLU A 444 -7.59 19.94 -27.71
CA GLU A 444 -8.76 19.14 -27.37
C GLU A 444 -9.72 18.85 -28.54
N LEU A 445 -9.57 19.54 -29.68
CA LEU A 445 -10.38 19.25 -30.88
C LEU A 445 -10.06 17.87 -31.47
N THR A 446 -8.94 17.26 -31.09
CA THR A 446 -8.63 15.86 -31.47
C THR A 446 -9.61 14.87 -30.85
N THR A 447 -9.93 15.03 -29.56
CA THR A 447 -11.04 14.32 -28.90
C THR A 447 -12.37 14.59 -29.59
N GLN A 448 -12.64 15.84 -29.96
CA GLN A 448 -13.88 16.23 -30.64
C GLN A 448 -14.02 15.54 -32.01
N TYR A 449 -12.96 15.56 -32.82
CA TYR A 449 -12.93 14.89 -34.12
C TYR A 449 -13.13 13.39 -33.95
N TRP A 450 -12.41 12.78 -33.01
CA TRP A 450 -12.55 11.35 -32.71
C TRP A 450 -13.99 11.00 -32.31
N ALA A 451 -14.62 11.76 -31.42
CA ALA A 451 -16.01 11.54 -31.03
C ALA A 451 -16.97 11.71 -32.22
N TRP A 452 -16.75 12.71 -33.09
CA TRP A 452 -17.53 12.91 -34.30
C TRP A 452 -17.51 11.70 -35.24
N LYS A 453 -16.37 11.04 -35.38
CA LYS A 453 -16.22 9.93 -36.33
C LYS A 453 -16.56 8.55 -35.76
N ASN A 454 -16.39 8.36 -34.45
CA ASN A 454 -16.38 7.02 -33.85
C ASN A 454 -17.50 6.78 -32.83
N VAL A 455 -18.20 7.82 -32.36
CA VAL A 455 -19.21 7.71 -31.30
C VAL A 455 -20.61 7.92 -31.85
N ASP A 456 -21.57 7.15 -31.33
CA ASP A 456 -23.01 7.41 -31.45
C ASP A 456 -23.61 7.74 -30.07
N ALA A 457 -24.26 8.91 -29.96
CA ALA A 457 -24.91 9.40 -28.73
C ALA A 457 -26.02 10.41 -29.08
N ASP A 458 -26.94 10.69 -28.15
CA ASP A 458 -27.93 11.75 -28.32
C ASP A 458 -27.33 13.14 -28.04
N TYR A 459 -26.44 13.20 -27.05
CA TYR A 459 -25.77 14.41 -26.60
C TYR A 459 -24.26 14.19 -26.54
N TYR A 460 -23.53 15.12 -27.13
CA TYR A 460 -22.07 15.17 -27.14
C TYR A 460 -21.61 16.36 -26.32
N GLY A 461 -20.83 16.10 -25.27
CA GLY A 461 -20.22 17.12 -24.43
C GLY A 461 -18.71 17.05 -24.41
N PHE A 462 -18.05 18.17 -24.09
CA PHE A 462 -16.60 18.25 -23.97
C PHE A 462 -16.19 19.05 -22.73
N CYS A 463 -15.29 18.48 -21.94
CA CYS A 463 -14.63 19.09 -20.81
C CYS A 463 -13.10 18.94 -20.95
N HIS A 464 -12.35 19.76 -20.21
CA HIS A 464 -10.91 19.57 -20.06
C HIS A 464 -10.62 18.75 -18.81
N TYR A 465 -9.44 18.11 -18.72
CA TYR A 465 -9.01 17.33 -17.56
C TYR A 465 -9.11 18.05 -16.20
N ARG A 466 -9.13 19.39 -16.20
CA ARG A 466 -9.21 20.23 -14.99
C ARG A 466 -10.31 21.29 -15.02
N ARG A 467 -11.18 21.27 -16.04
CA ARG A 467 -12.29 22.22 -16.17
C ARG A 467 -13.57 21.50 -16.49
N TYR A 468 -14.55 21.67 -15.62
CA TYR A 468 -15.84 20.97 -15.66
C TYR A 468 -16.98 21.97 -15.61
N PHE A 469 -18.11 21.61 -16.18
CA PHE A 469 -19.35 22.34 -15.95
C PHE A 469 -19.82 22.16 -14.52
N ASP A 470 -20.29 23.24 -13.91
CA ASP A 470 -21.07 23.18 -12.70
C ASP A 470 -22.54 22.89 -13.07
N PHE A 471 -23.01 21.70 -12.68
CA PHE A 471 -24.39 21.27 -12.91
C PHE A 471 -25.29 21.50 -11.69
N SER A 472 -24.74 22.04 -10.60
CA SER A 472 -25.50 22.34 -9.39
C SER A 472 -26.50 23.46 -9.65
N ALA A 473 -27.50 23.55 -8.77
CA ALA A 473 -28.48 24.65 -8.80
C ALA A 473 -27.96 25.90 -8.07
N THR A 474 -26.80 25.82 -7.43
CA THR A 474 -26.21 26.89 -6.62
C THR A 474 -25.24 27.66 -7.48
N GLU A 475 -25.34 28.98 -7.47
CA GLU A 475 -24.35 29.84 -8.12
C GLU A 475 -23.15 30.05 -7.18
N HIS A 476 -21.95 29.93 -7.72
CA HIS A 476 -20.69 30.04 -7.00
C HIS A 476 -19.90 31.28 -7.40
N GLU A 477 -19.02 31.74 -6.51
CA GLU A 477 -18.18 32.90 -6.76
C GLU A 477 -17.13 32.60 -7.84
N GLU A 478 -17.04 33.49 -8.84
CA GLU A 478 -16.07 33.38 -9.93
C GLU A 478 -14.87 34.31 -9.70
N ASN A 479 -13.72 33.90 -10.21
CA ASN A 479 -12.53 34.74 -10.30
C ASN A 479 -12.68 35.81 -11.42
N PRO A 480 -11.73 36.76 -11.57
CA PRO A 480 -11.76 37.77 -12.63
C PRO A 480 -11.70 37.25 -14.08
N TYR A 481 -11.50 35.94 -14.27
CA TYR A 481 -11.53 35.25 -15.56
C TYR A 481 -12.86 34.53 -15.81
N GLY A 482 -13.82 34.59 -14.87
CA GLY A 482 -15.12 33.96 -14.98
C GLY A 482 -15.12 32.45 -14.68
N GLU A 483 -14.16 31.97 -13.90
CA GLU A 483 -14.04 30.57 -13.47
C GLU A 483 -14.29 30.46 -11.96
N VAL A 484 -15.03 29.42 -11.53
CA VAL A 484 -15.09 28.99 -10.12
C VAL A 484 -13.80 28.22 -9.82
N MET A 485 -13.11 28.55 -8.73
CA MET A 485 -11.81 27.95 -8.41
C MET A 485 -11.94 26.92 -7.29
N ASP A 486 -11.39 25.73 -7.51
CA ASP A 486 -11.26 24.69 -6.49
C ASP A 486 -9.89 24.01 -6.61
N ASP A 487 -9.48 23.27 -5.57
CA ASP A 487 -8.16 22.64 -5.52
C ASP A 487 -8.16 21.23 -6.09
N TYR A 488 -9.12 20.38 -5.72
CA TYR A 488 -9.06 18.94 -5.97
C TYR A 488 -10.35 18.38 -6.57
N ILE A 489 -10.20 17.36 -7.40
CA ILE A 489 -11.32 16.57 -7.90
C ILE A 489 -11.55 15.42 -6.91
N ASP A 490 -12.48 15.60 -5.97
CA ASP A 490 -12.82 14.60 -4.96
C ASP A 490 -14.33 14.44 -4.78
N ALA A 491 -14.73 13.58 -3.82
CA ALA A 491 -16.14 13.29 -3.57
C ALA A 491 -16.92 14.51 -3.04
N ALA A 492 -16.25 15.47 -2.38
CA ALA A 492 -16.88 16.70 -1.92
C ALA A 492 -17.14 17.63 -3.10
N ALA A 493 -16.12 17.87 -3.94
CA ALA A 493 -16.26 18.66 -5.16
C ALA A 493 -17.30 18.06 -6.12
N ALA A 494 -17.29 16.74 -6.33
CA ALA A 494 -18.28 16.07 -7.18
C ALA A 494 -19.72 16.30 -6.71
N LYS A 495 -19.95 16.33 -5.39
CA LYS A 495 -21.25 16.63 -4.80
C LYS A 495 -21.60 18.12 -4.91
N GLU A 496 -20.64 19.00 -4.68
CA GLU A 496 -20.82 20.45 -4.69
C GLU A 496 -21.24 20.97 -6.07
N TYR A 497 -20.60 20.49 -7.13
CA TYR A 497 -20.84 20.92 -8.51
C TYR A 497 -21.79 20.01 -9.30
N GLY A 498 -22.41 19.02 -8.63
CA GLY A 498 -23.40 18.13 -9.25
C GLY A 498 -22.84 17.24 -10.36
N LEU A 499 -21.63 16.72 -10.19
CA LEU A 499 -20.90 15.89 -11.19
C LEU A 499 -21.35 14.41 -11.18
N ASP A 500 -22.55 14.12 -10.70
CA ASP A 500 -23.17 12.79 -10.73
C ASP A 500 -24.12 12.64 -11.92
N ASP A 501 -24.32 11.40 -12.39
CA ASP A 501 -25.12 11.10 -13.58
C ASP A 501 -26.55 11.67 -13.52
N ALA A 502 -27.20 11.65 -12.36
CA ALA A 502 -28.59 12.06 -12.23
C ALA A 502 -28.75 13.58 -12.31
N THR A 503 -27.87 14.32 -11.63
CA THR A 503 -27.84 15.79 -11.68
C THR A 503 -27.48 16.28 -13.08
N MET A 504 -26.45 15.70 -13.72
CA MET A 504 -26.07 16.03 -15.09
C MET A 504 -27.21 15.77 -16.08
N THR A 505 -27.83 14.59 -16.03
CA THR A 505 -28.96 14.24 -16.92
C THR A 505 -30.08 15.28 -16.83
N LYS A 506 -30.51 15.60 -15.60
CA LYS A 506 -31.54 16.61 -15.35
C LYS A 506 -31.15 18.01 -15.85
N ALA A 507 -29.87 18.36 -15.74
CA ALA A 507 -29.38 19.67 -16.16
C ALA A 507 -29.26 19.80 -17.69
N ILE A 508 -29.09 18.68 -18.40
CA ILE A 508 -28.83 18.60 -19.85
C ILE A 508 -30.10 18.39 -20.65
N GLU A 509 -30.98 17.49 -20.21
CA GLU A 509 -32.17 17.10 -20.96
C GLU A 509 -33.08 18.30 -21.28
N GLY A 510 -33.50 18.37 -22.55
CA GLY A 510 -34.42 19.40 -23.04
C GLY A 510 -33.76 20.68 -23.56
N TRP A 511 -32.44 20.82 -23.42
CA TRP A 511 -31.64 21.87 -24.04
C TRP A 511 -31.03 21.39 -25.35
N ASP A 512 -30.76 22.31 -26.28
CA ASP A 512 -30.17 21.99 -27.58
C ASP A 512 -28.66 22.26 -27.59
N VAL A 513 -28.25 23.36 -26.96
CA VAL A 513 -26.84 23.72 -26.73
C VAL A 513 -26.65 24.21 -25.30
N ILE A 514 -25.66 23.67 -24.61
CA ILE A 514 -25.19 24.14 -23.30
C ILE A 514 -23.74 24.57 -23.47
N THR A 515 -23.37 25.71 -22.90
CA THR A 515 -22.00 26.23 -22.96
C THR A 515 -21.64 26.87 -21.62
N THR A 516 -20.37 27.25 -21.45
CA THR A 516 -19.96 28.08 -20.32
C THR A 516 -20.67 29.44 -20.35
N GLY A 517 -20.76 30.11 -19.21
CA GLY A 517 -21.29 31.48 -19.13
C GLY A 517 -20.67 32.43 -20.16
N ILE A 518 -21.53 33.22 -20.82
CA ILE A 518 -21.13 34.26 -21.76
C ILE A 518 -20.69 35.48 -20.95
N LYS A 519 -19.41 35.85 -21.03
CA LYS A 519 -18.80 36.90 -20.20
C LYS A 519 -18.65 38.21 -20.96
N ASP A 520 -18.78 39.34 -20.25
CA ASP A 520 -18.52 40.67 -20.79
C ASP A 520 -17.02 41.01 -20.69
N LEU A 521 -16.34 41.10 -21.84
CA LEU A 521 -14.91 41.35 -21.96
C LEU A 521 -14.48 42.75 -21.50
N ARG A 522 -15.44 43.62 -21.16
CA ARG A 522 -15.18 44.92 -20.51
C ARG A 522 -14.97 44.78 -19.00
N GLU A 523 -15.35 43.64 -18.43
CA GLU A 523 -15.35 43.35 -17.00
C GLU A 523 -14.42 42.20 -16.62
N VAL A 524 -14.18 41.26 -17.55
CA VAL A 524 -13.27 40.11 -17.35
C VAL A 524 -12.00 40.24 -18.19
N ILE A 525 -10.95 39.50 -17.80
CA ILE A 525 -9.68 39.37 -18.53
C ILE A 525 -9.06 40.74 -18.92
N ASP A 526 -8.61 41.48 -17.91
CA ASP A 526 -7.89 42.75 -18.06
C ASP A 526 -8.65 43.82 -18.90
N ASN A 527 -9.97 43.70 -19.02
CA ASN A 527 -10.87 44.66 -19.65
C ASN A 527 -10.52 44.98 -21.12
N HIS A 528 -10.07 43.98 -21.88
CA HIS A 528 -9.68 44.15 -23.29
C HIS A 528 -10.85 44.56 -24.22
N GLY A 529 -12.10 44.37 -23.79
CA GLY A 529 -13.30 44.98 -24.35
C GLY A 529 -13.91 44.30 -25.57
N THR A 530 -13.13 43.69 -26.47
CA THR A 530 -13.64 42.96 -27.66
C THR A 530 -12.84 41.68 -27.91
N PRO A 531 -13.42 40.63 -28.52
CA PRO A 531 -12.68 39.39 -28.82
C PRO A 531 -11.43 39.63 -29.66
N LYS A 532 -11.50 40.57 -30.61
CA LYS A 532 -10.36 40.94 -31.48
C LYS A 532 -9.21 41.59 -30.69
N LYS A 533 -9.52 42.52 -29.78
CA LYS A 533 -8.50 43.16 -28.92
C LYS A 533 -7.89 42.16 -27.94
N LEU A 534 -8.71 41.26 -27.39
CA LEU A 534 -8.24 40.20 -26.51
C LEU A 534 -7.26 39.27 -27.25
N TYR A 535 -7.60 38.84 -28.48
CA TYR A 535 -6.70 38.02 -29.29
C TYR A 535 -5.39 38.76 -29.63
N ALA A 536 -5.47 40.05 -29.95
CA ALA A 536 -4.29 40.88 -30.26
C ALA A 536 -3.39 41.11 -29.03
N ALA A 537 -3.95 41.12 -27.82
CA ALA A 537 -3.22 41.30 -26.57
C ALA A 537 -2.47 40.03 -26.14
N ALA A 538 -2.88 38.85 -26.61
CA ALA A 538 -2.23 37.59 -26.29
C ALA A 538 -0.81 37.53 -26.90
N PRO A 539 0.27 37.55 -26.10
CA PRO A 539 1.63 37.77 -26.59
C PRO A 539 2.19 36.64 -27.46
N LYS A 540 1.55 35.46 -27.41
CA LYS A 540 1.97 34.26 -28.12
C LYS A 540 1.09 33.94 -29.35
N LEU A 541 0.08 34.76 -29.64
CA LEU A 541 -0.80 34.60 -30.80
C LEU A 541 -0.53 35.69 -31.85
N HIS A 542 -0.94 35.44 -33.09
CA HIS A 542 -0.74 36.38 -34.18
C HIS A 542 -2.07 36.87 -34.74
N LEU A 543 -2.30 38.19 -34.69
CA LEU A 543 -3.55 38.78 -35.17
C LEU A 543 -3.83 38.51 -36.66
N ARG A 544 -2.77 38.31 -37.46
CA ARG A 544 -2.89 37.94 -38.88
C ARG A 544 -3.61 36.59 -39.06
N ASP A 545 -3.47 35.67 -38.11
CA ASP A 545 -4.04 34.33 -38.17
C ASP A 545 -5.56 34.40 -37.94
N LEU A 546 -5.99 35.21 -36.97
CA LEU A 546 -7.41 35.52 -36.76
C LEU A 546 -8.03 36.18 -38.01
N ARG A 547 -7.30 37.08 -38.66
CA ARG A 547 -7.79 37.69 -39.90
C ARG A 547 -7.89 36.67 -41.04
N HIS A 548 -6.90 35.80 -41.17
CA HIS A 548 -6.86 34.80 -42.22
C HIS A 548 -8.00 33.79 -42.09
N VAL A 549 -8.27 33.27 -40.89
CA VAL A 549 -9.41 32.36 -40.69
C VAL A 549 -10.77 33.05 -40.91
N TYR A 550 -10.87 34.35 -40.60
CA TYR A 550 -12.07 35.14 -40.92
C TYR A 550 -12.28 35.23 -42.44
N ASP A 551 -11.21 35.44 -43.21
CA ASP A 551 -11.29 35.52 -44.68
C ASP A 551 -11.68 34.15 -45.29
N ILE A 552 -11.15 33.05 -44.75
CA ILE A 552 -11.55 31.68 -45.10
C ILE A 552 -13.03 31.45 -44.78
N LEU A 553 -13.46 31.78 -43.56
CA LEU A 553 -14.86 31.67 -43.12
C LEU A 553 -15.80 32.41 -44.08
N CYS A 554 -15.51 33.67 -44.40
CA CYS A 554 -16.36 34.47 -45.28
C CYS A 554 -16.36 33.96 -46.73
N ALA A 555 -15.29 33.30 -47.18
CA ALA A 555 -15.23 32.70 -48.51
C ALA A 555 -16.04 31.40 -48.60
N MET A 556 -15.97 30.56 -47.56
CA MET A 556 -16.67 29.27 -47.52
C MET A 556 -18.15 29.40 -47.11
N HIS A 557 -18.45 30.31 -46.19
CA HIS A 557 -19.78 30.52 -45.60
C HIS A 557 -20.12 32.04 -45.55
N PRO A 558 -20.42 32.67 -46.70
CA PRO A 558 -20.64 34.12 -46.77
C PRO A 558 -21.78 34.64 -45.89
N ASP A 559 -22.75 33.79 -45.57
CA ASP A 559 -23.90 34.05 -44.70
C ASP A 559 -23.53 34.20 -43.21
N TYR A 560 -22.36 33.73 -42.79
CA TYR A 560 -21.83 33.91 -41.44
C TYR A 560 -21.12 35.26 -41.25
N LYS A 561 -20.91 36.03 -42.32
CA LYS A 561 -20.14 37.28 -42.25
C LYS A 561 -20.71 38.27 -41.24
N GLU A 562 -22.04 38.45 -41.23
CA GLU A 562 -22.68 39.40 -40.30
C GLU A 562 -22.48 38.98 -38.84
N ASP A 563 -22.49 37.68 -38.56
CA ASP A 563 -22.24 37.15 -37.22
C ASP A 563 -20.75 37.25 -36.85
N ALA A 564 -19.86 36.97 -37.79
CA ALA A 564 -18.42 37.11 -37.55
C ALA A 564 -18.04 38.56 -37.21
N ASP A 565 -18.59 39.53 -37.94
CA ASP A 565 -18.38 40.96 -37.67
C ASP A 565 -18.97 41.34 -36.30
N ALA A 566 -20.21 40.95 -36.03
CA ALA A 566 -20.90 41.29 -34.78
C ALA A 566 -20.21 40.68 -33.55
N PHE A 567 -19.63 39.48 -33.65
CA PHE A 567 -18.89 38.87 -32.55
C PHE A 567 -17.53 39.57 -32.35
N LEU A 568 -16.72 39.70 -33.41
CA LEU A 568 -15.36 40.22 -33.30
C LEU A 568 -15.30 41.69 -32.85
N ASP A 569 -16.31 42.49 -33.22
CA ASP A 569 -16.46 43.89 -32.79
C ASP A 569 -17.34 44.05 -31.54
N GLY A 570 -18.00 42.98 -31.11
CA GLY A 570 -18.80 42.90 -29.89
C GLY A 570 -17.96 42.83 -28.61
N ASN A 571 -18.63 42.66 -27.47
CA ASN A 571 -18.00 42.69 -26.14
C ASN A 571 -18.23 41.43 -25.32
N THR A 572 -18.81 40.37 -25.89
CA THR A 572 -19.11 39.15 -25.17
C THR A 572 -18.37 37.95 -25.77
N SER A 573 -18.04 36.97 -24.93
CA SER A 573 -17.47 35.68 -25.35
C SER A 573 -17.81 34.59 -24.35
N CYS A 574 -18.13 33.39 -24.83
CA CYS A 574 -17.89 32.17 -24.04
C CYS A 574 -16.44 31.73 -24.23
N PHE A 575 -15.87 31.11 -23.21
CA PHE A 575 -14.47 30.71 -23.15
C PHE A 575 -14.37 29.20 -23.03
N CYS A 576 -13.23 28.66 -23.47
CA CYS A 576 -12.98 27.23 -23.61
C CYS A 576 -13.79 26.59 -24.73
N ASN A 577 -13.25 25.54 -25.35
CA ASN A 577 -13.99 24.69 -26.30
C ASN A 577 -14.88 23.70 -25.52
N MET A 578 -15.71 24.22 -24.62
CA MET A 578 -16.58 23.44 -23.73
C MET A 578 -18.04 23.71 -24.06
N TYR A 579 -18.75 22.67 -24.47
CA TYR A 579 -20.18 22.71 -24.74
C TYR A 579 -20.78 21.30 -24.65
N ILE A 580 -22.11 21.23 -24.57
CA ILE A 580 -22.91 20.02 -24.68
C ILE A 580 -23.99 20.28 -25.71
N MET A 581 -24.06 19.45 -26.76
CA MET A 581 -24.95 19.65 -27.90
C MET A 581 -25.71 18.38 -28.22
N ARG A 582 -26.93 18.53 -28.75
CA ARG A 582 -27.61 17.43 -29.44
C ARG A 582 -26.79 16.96 -30.64
N LYS A 583 -26.86 15.67 -30.95
CA LYS A 583 -26.13 15.01 -32.06
C LYS A 583 -26.17 15.81 -33.35
N GLU A 584 -27.34 16.23 -33.80
CA GLU A 584 -27.51 16.89 -35.10
C GLU A 584 -26.75 18.23 -35.15
N LEU A 585 -26.79 18.99 -34.05
CA LEU A 585 -26.09 20.26 -33.93
C LEU A 585 -24.58 20.06 -33.79
N PHE A 586 -24.16 19.06 -33.01
CA PHE A 586 -22.75 18.71 -32.88
C PHE A 586 -22.13 18.31 -34.23
N PHE A 587 -22.83 17.46 -35.00
CA PHE A 587 -22.38 17.02 -36.32
C PHE A 587 -22.33 18.20 -37.30
N ALA A 588 -23.37 19.03 -37.34
CA ALA A 588 -23.39 20.23 -38.17
C ALA A 588 -22.25 21.21 -37.80
N TYR A 589 -21.95 21.37 -36.51
CA TYR A 589 -20.83 22.19 -36.06
C TYR A 589 -19.48 21.63 -36.52
N CYS A 590 -19.26 20.31 -36.38
CA CYS A 590 -18.02 19.67 -36.82
C CYS A 590 -17.84 19.75 -38.35
N GLU A 591 -18.90 19.46 -39.11
CA GLU A 591 -18.92 19.56 -40.59
C GLU A 591 -18.66 20.98 -41.10
N TRP A 592 -18.99 22.00 -40.30
CA TRP A 592 -18.70 23.39 -40.60
C TRP A 592 -17.29 23.83 -40.16
N MET A 593 -16.90 23.50 -38.92
CA MET A 593 -15.67 23.99 -38.30
C MET A 593 -14.40 23.33 -38.86
N PHE A 594 -14.38 22.00 -38.97
CA PHE A 594 -13.15 21.29 -39.35
C PHE A 594 -12.64 21.66 -40.75
N PRO A 595 -13.49 21.78 -41.80
CA PRO A 595 -13.04 22.23 -43.12
C PRO A 595 -12.42 23.64 -43.12
N ILE A 596 -12.93 24.56 -42.29
CA ILE A 596 -12.36 25.91 -42.14
C ILE A 596 -10.96 25.84 -41.52
N LEU A 597 -10.78 25.02 -40.48
CA LEU A 597 -9.48 24.84 -39.82
C LEU A 597 -8.48 24.09 -40.70
N GLU A 598 -8.93 23.11 -41.48
CA GLU A 598 -8.10 22.39 -42.45
C GLU A 598 -7.61 23.32 -43.56
N GLU A 599 -8.47 24.19 -44.07
CA GLU A 599 -8.08 25.19 -45.06
C GLU A 599 -7.09 26.21 -44.47
N PHE A 600 -7.29 26.62 -43.21
CA PHE A 600 -6.35 27.47 -42.48
C PHE A 600 -4.98 26.79 -42.32
N GLU A 601 -4.94 25.54 -41.88
CA GLU A 601 -3.72 24.74 -41.75
C GLU A 601 -2.99 24.62 -43.10
N ARG A 602 -3.73 24.33 -44.18
CA ARG A 602 -3.18 24.18 -45.53
C ARG A 602 -2.58 25.47 -46.08
N THR A 603 -3.10 26.62 -45.67
CA THR A 603 -2.74 27.94 -46.24
C THR A 603 -1.90 28.82 -45.31
N THR A 604 -1.54 28.32 -44.12
CA THR A 604 -0.75 29.06 -43.14
C THR A 604 0.61 28.39 -42.92
N ASP A 605 1.70 29.12 -43.15
CA ASP A 605 3.04 28.65 -42.79
C ASP A 605 3.27 28.81 -41.28
N MET A 606 3.24 27.68 -40.57
CA MET A 606 3.47 27.59 -39.13
C MET A 606 4.88 27.08 -38.77
N ALA A 607 5.80 26.94 -39.74
CA ALA A 607 7.11 26.33 -39.50
C ALA A 607 7.97 27.11 -38.47
N SER A 608 7.75 28.41 -38.34
CA SER A 608 8.46 29.27 -37.38
C SER A 608 7.71 29.48 -36.06
N TYR A 609 6.60 28.77 -35.82
CA TYR A 609 5.75 29.01 -34.66
C TYR A 609 6.40 28.47 -33.40
N SER A 610 6.26 29.19 -32.29
CA SER A 610 6.59 28.64 -30.97
C SER A 610 5.64 27.49 -30.61
N LYS A 611 5.98 26.65 -29.63
CA LYS A 611 5.08 25.58 -29.15
C LYS A 611 3.68 26.09 -28.80
N GLU A 612 3.57 27.29 -28.22
CA GLU A 612 2.25 27.87 -27.93
C GLU A 612 1.57 28.38 -29.18
N ALA A 613 2.28 29.10 -30.05
CA ALA A 613 1.70 29.62 -31.28
C ALA A 613 1.21 28.48 -32.20
N LEU A 614 1.86 27.31 -32.18
CA LEU A 614 1.44 26.14 -32.96
C LEU A 614 0.02 25.66 -32.61
N ARG A 615 -0.48 25.97 -31.41
CA ARG A 615 -1.84 25.68 -30.94
C ARG A 615 -2.91 26.61 -31.53
N THR A 616 -2.53 27.50 -32.45
CA THR A 616 -3.42 28.49 -33.08
C THR A 616 -4.73 27.89 -33.60
N PRO A 617 -4.77 26.74 -34.30
CA PRO A 617 -6.04 26.13 -34.71
C PRO A 617 -7.03 25.91 -33.54
N GLY A 618 -6.55 25.43 -32.39
CA GLY A 618 -7.37 25.29 -31.17
C GLY A 618 -7.83 26.64 -30.59
N HIS A 619 -7.02 27.69 -30.70
CA HIS A 619 -7.44 29.04 -30.25
C HIS A 619 -8.46 29.69 -31.18
N LEU A 620 -8.37 29.41 -32.48
CA LEU A 620 -9.29 29.90 -33.50
C LEU A 620 -10.65 29.21 -33.40
N SER A 621 -10.69 27.91 -33.06
CA SER A 621 -11.95 27.19 -32.86
C SER A 621 -12.82 27.81 -31.77
N GLU A 622 -12.23 28.33 -30.68
CA GLU A 622 -12.99 29.02 -29.63
C GLU A 622 -13.77 30.23 -30.19
N ARG A 623 -13.16 30.95 -31.15
CA ARG A 623 -13.80 32.11 -31.80
C ARG A 623 -14.83 31.65 -32.81
N LEU A 624 -14.50 30.62 -33.60
CA LEU A 624 -15.43 30.02 -34.55
C LEU A 624 -16.68 29.46 -33.85
N PHE A 625 -16.54 28.87 -32.66
CA PHE A 625 -17.67 28.41 -31.85
C PHE A 625 -18.62 29.56 -31.47
N ASN A 626 -18.08 30.67 -30.97
CA ASN A 626 -18.89 31.84 -30.62
C ASN A 626 -19.63 32.41 -31.85
N ILE A 627 -18.95 32.52 -32.99
CA ILE A 627 -19.54 32.97 -34.25
C ILE A 627 -20.66 32.02 -34.69
N TRP A 628 -20.40 30.71 -34.61
CA TRP A 628 -21.37 29.69 -34.97
C TRP A 628 -22.60 29.69 -34.07
N LEU A 629 -22.42 29.80 -32.76
CA LEU A 629 -23.52 29.87 -31.80
C LEU A 629 -24.38 31.13 -32.03
N MET A 630 -23.75 32.26 -32.36
CA MET A 630 -24.46 33.49 -32.64
C MET A 630 -25.28 33.39 -33.94
N HIS A 631 -24.68 32.82 -34.99
CA HIS A 631 -25.38 32.51 -36.24
C HIS A 631 -26.58 31.57 -35.98
N LEU A 632 -26.39 30.51 -35.21
CA LEU A 632 -27.44 29.55 -34.90
C LEU A 632 -28.59 30.21 -34.11
N LYS A 633 -28.29 31.02 -33.10
CA LYS A 633 -29.30 31.78 -32.34
C LYS A 633 -30.09 32.75 -33.23
N ARG A 634 -29.44 33.36 -34.23
CA ARG A 634 -30.09 34.29 -35.15
C ARG A 634 -30.98 33.58 -36.17
N THR A 635 -30.54 32.43 -36.68
CA THR A 635 -31.22 31.69 -37.75
C THR A 635 -32.25 30.68 -37.24
N THR A 636 -32.18 30.30 -35.96
CA THR A 636 -33.07 29.32 -35.33
C THR A 636 -33.73 29.91 -34.06
N PRO A 637 -34.86 30.63 -34.19
CA PRO A 637 -35.51 31.34 -33.08
C PRO A 637 -35.99 30.44 -31.92
N GLU A 638 -36.28 29.17 -32.19
CA GLU A 638 -36.73 28.18 -31.21
C GLU A 638 -35.60 27.48 -30.44
N LEU A 639 -34.33 27.80 -30.74
CA LEU A 639 -33.16 27.19 -30.13
C LEU A 639 -33.15 27.37 -28.61
N LYS A 640 -33.07 26.26 -27.87
CA LYS A 640 -32.95 26.29 -26.42
C LYS A 640 -31.48 26.22 -26.01
N THR A 641 -30.96 27.35 -25.52
CA THR A 641 -29.58 27.42 -25.02
C THR A 641 -29.51 27.59 -23.50
N LYS A 642 -28.57 26.91 -22.86
CA LYS A 642 -28.28 27.06 -21.42
C LYS A 642 -26.82 27.47 -21.21
N GLU A 643 -26.58 28.22 -20.15
CA GLU A 643 -25.26 28.57 -19.67
C GLU A 643 -25.03 27.92 -18.30
N LEU A 644 -23.84 27.36 -18.11
CA LEU A 644 -23.37 26.79 -16.83
C LEU A 644 -22.05 27.45 -16.42
N GLN A 645 -21.76 27.50 -15.13
CA GLN A 645 -20.46 27.95 -14.64
C GLN A 645 -19.38 26.91 -14.96
N CYS A 646 -18.13 27.35 -15.01
CA CYS A 646 -16.97 26.50 -15.24
C CYS A 646 -16.13 26.44 -13.98
N VAL A 647 -15.95 25.24 -13.43
CA VAL A 647 -15.09 24.98 -12.28
C VAL A 647 -13.69 24.61 -12.77
N HIS A 648 -12.65 25.25 -12.23
CA HIS A 648 -11.25 25.02 -12.55
C HIS A 648 -10.53 24.44 -11.32
N PHE A 649 -10.08 23.20 -11.44
CA PHE A 649 -9.28 22.51 -10.43
C PHE A 649 -7.79 22.82 -10.56
N THR A 650 -7.17 23.34 -9.49
CA THR A 650 -5.73 23.72 -9.52
C THR A 650 -4.80 22.51 -9.45
N ASN A 651 -5.21 21.44 -8.75
CA ASN A 651 -4.45 20.20 -8.54
C ASN A 651 -5.28 18.97 -8.95
N PRO A 652 -5.51 18.75 -10.26
CA PRO A 652 -6.33 17.65 -10.77
C PRO A 652 -5.60 16.29 -10.75
N ASP A 653 -4.30 16.27 -10.46
CA ASP A 653 -3.50 15.05 -10.45
C ASP A 653 -3.92 14.13 -9.31
N PRO A 654 -3.86 12.79 -9.48
CA PRO A 654 -4.10 11.85 -8.38
C PRO A 654 -3.10 12.11 -7.25
N ALA A 655 -3.53 11.89 -6.01
CA ALA A 655 -2.59 11.95 -4.89
C ALA A 655 -1.47 10.92 -5.10
N PRO A 656 -0.18 11.31 -5.03
CA PRO A 656 0.91 10.36 -5.17
C PRO A 656 0.84 9.33 -4.04
N VAL A 657 0.72 8.06 -4.41
CA VAL A 657 0.74 6.94 -3.47
C VAL A 657 2.15 6.38 -3.44
N LEU A 658 2.73 6.24 -2.25
CA LEU A 658 4.00 5.53 -2.10
C LEU A 658 3.76 4.04 -2.31
N GLU A 659 4.68 3.39 -3.00
CA GLU A 659 4.69 1.94 -3.19
C GLU A 659 5.83 1.29 -2.39
N PRO A 660 5.73 -0.03 -2.11
CA PRO A 660 6.85 -0.85 -1.70
C PRO A 660 8.09 -0.68 -2.58
N LEU A 661 9.28 -0.69 -1.98
CA LEU A 661 10.55 -0.86 -2.69
C LEU A 661 10.64 -2.27 -3.29
N SER A 662 11.04 -2.36 -4.54
CA SER A 662 11.23 -3.66 -5.21
C SER A 662 12.46 -4.41 -4.68
N PRO A 663 12.48 -5.76 -4.71
CA PRO A 663 13.63 -6.58 -4.32
C PRO A 663 14.94 -6.18 -5.04
N ALA A 664 14.84 -5.78 -6.31
CA ALA A 664 15.98 -5.34 -7.12
C ALA A 664 16.64 -4.05 -6.61
N VAL A 665 15.86 -3.16 -5.99
CA VAL A 665 16.37 -1.89 -5.43
C VAL A 665 17.12 -2.13 -4.12
N VAL A 666 16.68 -3.11 -3.33
CA VAL A 666 17.19 -3.33 -1.97
C VAL A 666 18.32 -4.36 -1.89
N ASP A 667 18.66 -5.00 -3.01
CA ASP A 667 19.80 -5.93 -3.11
C ASP A 667 19.76 -7.04 -2.04
N GLY A 668 18.55 -7.53 -1.76
CA GLY A 668 18.30 -8.57 -0.74
C GLY A 668 18.49 -8.14 0.72
N ARG A 669 18.80 -6.87 1.00
CA ARG A 669 19.03 -6.38 2.37
C ARG A 669 17.69 -6.12 3.09
N PRO A 670 17.55 -6.49 4.39
CA PRO A 670 16.35 -6.17 5.17
C PRO A 670 16.13 -4.67 5.28
N ILE A 671 14.87 -4.24 5.19
CA ILE A 671 14.52 -2.83 5.06
C ILE A 671 14.20 -2.22 6.42
N VAL A 672 14.73 -1.02 6.67
CA VAL A 672 14.42 -0.19 7.83
C VAL A 672 13.67 1.06 7.33
N PRO A 673 12.33 1.11 7.44
CA PRO A 673 11.55 2.28 7.10
C PRO A 673 11.72 3.39 8.13
N VAL A 674 12.26 4.53 7.69
CA VAL A 674 12.53 5.70 8.53
C VAL A 674 11.69 6.88 8.04
N VAL A 675 10.95 7.51 8.94
CA VAL A 675 10.02 8.58 8.60
C VAL A 675 10.34 9.86 9.34
N PHE A 676 10.35 10.96 8.59
CA PHE A 676 10.49 12.32 9.09
C PHE A 676 9.29 13.15 8.66
N ALA A 677 9.03 14.24 9.39
CA ALA A 677 8.11 15.28 8.97
C ALA A 677 8.80 16.65 8.98
N ALA A 678 8.66 17.41 7.90
CA ALA A 678 9.29 18.73 7.79
C ALA A 678 8.59 19.65 6.78
N ASP A 679 8.81 20.94 6.97
CA ASP A 679 8.45 22.00 6.04
C ASP A 679 9.70 22.50 5.29
N ASN A 680 9.48 23.44 4.37
CA ASN A 680 10.56 24.07 3.64
C ASN A 680 11.59 24.80 4.54
N ASN A 681 11.22 25.28 5.73
CA ASN A 681 12.11 26.01 6.64
C ASN A 681 13.08 25.11 7.40
N TYR A 682 12.77 23.81 7.49
CA TYR A 682 13.55 22.82 8.24
C TYR A 682 14.47 21.96 7.37
N VAL A 683 14.53 22.19 6.05
CA VAL A 683 15.30 21.37 5.10
C VAL A 683 16.77 21.17 5.51
N ALA A 684 17.46 22.21 6.01
CA ALA A 684 18.86 22.08 6.41
C ALA A 684 19.06 21.25 7.67
N GLN A 685 18.16 21.41 8.65
CA GLN A 685 18.13 20.66 9.89
C GLN A 685 17.84 19.19 9.60
N LEU A 686 16.76 18.93 8.86
CA LEU A 686 16.37 17.60 8.40
C LEU A 686 17.52 16.90 7.65
N THR A 687 18.18 17.60 6.72
CA THR A 687 19.32 17.03 5.98
C THR A 687 20.46 16.65 6.92
N THR A 688 20.73 17.46 7.95
CA THR A 688 21.74 17.15 8.97
C THR A 688 21.36 15.92 9.78
N THR A 689 20.09 15.83 10.20
CA THR A 689 19.57 14.68 10.95
C THR A 689 19.67 13.39 10.13
N ILE A 690 19.13 13.37 8.90
CA ILE A 690 19.22 12.19 8.01
C ILE A 690 20.68 11.83 7.75
N TYR A 691 21.55 12.81 7.49
CA TYR A 691 22.98 12.54 7.29
C TYR A 691 23.64 11.90 8.51
N SER A 692 23.35 12.41 9.72
CA SER A 692 23.87 11.79 10.95
C SER A 692 23.35 10.37 11.15
N ALA A 693 22.09 10.09 10.79
CA ALA A 693 21.53 8.75 10.83
C ALA A 693 22.27 7.80 9.88
N MET A 694 22.33 8.15 8.60
CA MET A 694 22.89 7.28 7.55
C MET A 694 24.39 7.09 7.70
N ARG A 695 25.12 8.09 8.21
CA ARG A 695 26.56 7.98 8.44
C ARG A 695 26.92 6.99 9.55
N ASN A 696 26.01 6.69 10.46
CA ASN A 696 26.20 5.74 11.56
C ASN A 696 25.37 4.46 11.41
N ALA A 697 24.64 4.32 10.30
CA ALA A 697 23.75 3.21 10.02
C ALA A 697 24.52 1.96 9.56
N SER A 698 24.01 0.77 9.89
CA SER A 698 24.58 -0.50 9.43
C SER A 698 24.49 -0.64 7.90
N PRO A 699 25.57 -1.05 7.20
CA PRO A 699 25.53 -1.33 5.77
C PRO A 699 24.73 -2.60 5.40
N ASP A 700 24.45 -3.47 6.39
CA ASP A 700 23.73 -4.74 6.22
C ASP A 700 22.21 -4.58 6.12
N ARG A 701 21.73 -3.34 6.16
CA ARG A 701 20.31 -2.96 6.05
C ARG A 701 20.12 -1.98 4.91
N TYR A 702 18.90 -1.94 4.39
CA TYR A 702 18.48 -0.93 3.42
C TYR A 702 17.53 0.07 4.08
N TYR A 703 17.81 1.37 4.00
CA TYR A 703 17.01 2.39 4.68
C TYR A 703 16.05 3.08 3.70
N ASP A 704 14.75 2.87 3.91
CA ASP A 704 13.69 3.56 3.19
C ASP A 704 13.32 4.85 3.92
N VAL A 705 14.01 5.94 3.59
CA VAL A 705 13.83 7.24 4.24
C VAL A 705 12.72 8.02 3.55
N THR A 706 11.64 8.31 4.27
CA THR A 706 10.47 9.02 3.77
C THR A 706 10.24 10.33 4.54
N VAL A 707 10.09 11.44 3.81
CA VAL A 707 9.80 12.75 4.39
C VAL A 707 8.36 13.15 4.07
N LEU A 708 7.52 13.26 5.10
CA LEU A 708 6.17 13.82 5.00
C LEU A 708 6.26 15.35 4.99
N GLN A 709 5.74 15.98 3.95
CA GLN A 709 5.89 17.42 3.71
C GLN A 709 4.67 18.03 3.03
N LYS A 710 4.57 19.36 3.01
CA LYS A 710 3.51 20.08 2.27
C LYS A 710 4.03 21.16 1.30
N ASP A 711 5.26 21.64 1.48
CA ASP A 711 5.77 22.85 0.81
C ASP A 711 7.28 22.86 0.55
N ILE A 712 7.99 21.73 0.73
CA ILE A 712 9.42 21.67 0.43
C ILE A 712 9.61 21.85 -1.08
N ALA A 713 10.31 22.92 -1.47
CA ALA A 713 10.54 23.24 -2.87
C ALA A 713 11.24 22.08 -3.61
N TRP A 714 10.81 21.80 -4.85
CA TRP A 714 11.30 20.67 -5.64
C TRP A 714 12.83 20.67 -5.79
N GLU A 715 13.45 21.84 -6.00
CA GLU A 715 14.90 21.97 -6.14
C GLU A 715 15.66 21.55 -4.87
N ARG A 716 15.05 21.76 -3.70
CA ARG A 716 15.62 21.33 -2.41
C ARG A 716 15.47 19.82 -2.23
N GLN A 717 14.32 19.25 -2.61
CA GLN A 717 14.13 17.81 -2.61
C GLN A 717 15.17 17.12 -3.50
N GLU A 718 15.38 17.60 -4.72
CA GLU A 718 16.39 17.04 -5.63
C GLU A 718 17.82 17.22 -5.13
N THR A 719 18.12 18.35 -4.49
CA THR A 719 19.42 18.55 -3.86
C THR A 719 19.68 17.51 -2.77
N MET A 720 18.67 17.19 -1.95
CA MET A 720 18.77 16.13 -0.95
C MET A 720 18.90 14.74 -1.60
N ARG A 721 18.01 14.39 -2.56
CA ARG A 721 18.04 13.09 -3.25
C ARG A 721 19.42 12.80 -3.85
N ARG A 722 19.96 13.77 -4.61
CA ARG A 722 21.30 13.65 -5.20
C ARG A 722 22.39 13.52 -4.13
N PHE A 723 22.37 14.34 -3.09
CA PHE A 723 23.38 14.33 -2.04
C PHE A 723 23.48 12.96 -1.34
N PHE A 724 22.33 12.33 -1.03
CA PHE A 724 22.28 11.02 -0.38
C PHE A 724 22.59 9.87 -1.34
N ALA A 725 22.02 9.87 -2.54
CA ALA A 725 22.25 8.82 -3.55
C ALA A 725 23.73 8.71 -3.98
N GLU A 726 24.48 9.81 -3.98
CA GLU A 726 25.91 9.81 -4.29
C GLU A 726 26.78 9.26 -3.14
N ARG A 727 26.24 9.12 -1.92
CA ARG A 727 27.02 8.79 -0.70
C ARG A 727 26.67 7.44 -0.09
N PHE A 728 25.43 6.98 -0.28
CA PHE A 728 24.91 5.79 0.36
C PHE A 728 24.20 4.94 -0.70
N ASP A 729 24.70 3.72 -0.90
CA ASP A 729 24.08 2.73 -1.80
C ASP A 729 22.96 1.93 -1.11
N ASN A 730 22.90 2.00 0.22
CA ASN A 730 21.98 1.27 1.07
C ASN A 730 20.81 2.11 1.59
N MET A 731 20.43 3.19 0.89
CA MET A 731 19.25 3.98 1.24
C MET A 731 18.56 4.61 0.04
N THR A 732 17.28 4.95 0.22
CA THR A 732 16.52 5.79 -0.70
C THR A 732 15.84 6.93 0.05
N LEU A 733 15.71 8.11 -0.59
CA LEU A 733 15.03 9.27 -0.05
C LEU A 733 13.78 9.61 -0.86
N ARG A 734 12.62 9.47 -0.23
CA ARG A 734 11.30 9.74 -0.80
C ARG A 734 10.64 10.92 -0.08
N PHE A 735 9.77 11.62 -0.80
CA PHE A 735 8.97 12.72 -0.25
C PHE A 735 7.50 12.43 -0.53
N ALA A 736 6.66 12.56 0.49
CA ALA A 736 5.21 12.41 0.36
C ALA A 736 4.53 13.74 0.68
N ASP A 737 3.75 14.26 -0.27
CA ASP A 737 2.92 15.43 -0.05
C ASP A 737 1.66 15.05 0.73
N VAL A 738 1.51 15.64 1.92
CA VAL A 738 0.37 15.39 2.81
C VAL A 738 -0.65 16.53 2.84
N LYS A 739 -0.50 17.55 1.98
CA LYS A 739 -1.38 18.74 1.95
C LYS A 739 -2.86 18.36 1.81
N ARG A 740 -3.18 17.38 0.95
CA ARG A 740 -4.55 16.88 0.75
C ARG A 740 -5.11 16.18 1.98
N GLU A 741 -4.26 15.47 2.74
CA GLU A 741 -4.69 14.66 3.90
C GLU A 741 -5.05 15.50 5.12
N ILE A 742 -4.45 16.67 5.24
CA ILE A 742 -4.73 17.62 6.32
C ILE A 742 -5.78 18.66 5.92
N ALA A 743 -6.19 18.69 4.64
CA ALA A 743 -7.22 19.59 4.16
C ALA A 743 -8.56 19.25 4.86
N GLY A 744 -9.11 20.23 5.59
CA GLY A 744 -10.36 20.07 6.35
C GLY A 744 -10.19 19.84 7.86
N TYR A 745 -8.96 19.69 8.37
CA TYR A 745 -8.68 19.62 9.80
C TYR A 745 -8.12 20.94 10.32
N ASN A 746 -8.63 21.42 11.47
CA ASN A 746 -8.14 22.63 12.10
C ASN A 746 -6.93 22.34 13.01
N LEU A 747 -5.81 21.96 12.40
CA LEU A 747 -4.57 21.67 13.11
C LEU A 747 -3.90 22.98 13.55
N THR A 748 -3.86 23.22 14.85
CA THR A 748 -3.18 24.38 15.45
C THR A 748 -2.13 23.89 16.45
N THR A 749 -1.12 24.72 16.73
CA THR A 749 -0.09 24.40 17.72
C THR A 749 -0.12 25.43 18.85
N SER A 750 -0.06 24.95 20.10
CA SER A 750 -0.14 25.85 21.28
C SER A 750 1.14 26.67 21.52
N ASN A 751 2.23 26.35 20.83
CA ASN A 751 3.54 26.95 21.01
C ASN A 751 4.12 27.44 19.68
N ALA A 752 4.62 28.68 19.65
CA ALA A 752 5.14 29.33 18.43
C ALA A 752 6.38 28.64 17.80
N HIS A 753 7.03 27.72 18.52
CA HIS A 753 8.17 26.94 18.02
C HIS A 753 7.80 25.54 17.50
N ILE A 754 6.52 25.13 17.63
CA ILE A 754 6.00 23.85 17.15
C ILE A 754 5.18 24.12 15.87
N SER A 755 5.50 23.40 14.82
CA SER A 755 4.89 23.49 13.50
C SER A 755 3.81 22.40 13.34
N ILE A 756 2.83 22.60 12.45
CA ILE A 756 1.72 21.65 12.25
C ILE A 756 2.18 20.27 11.74
N GLU A 757 3.38 20.21 11.17
CA GLU A 757 4.08 19.05 10.66
C GLU A 757 4.25 17.97 11.73
N THR A 758 4.25 18.34 13.02
CA THR A 758 4.29 17.37 14.13
C THR A 758 3.13 16.38 14.09
N TYR A 759 1.97 16.77 13.55
CA TYR A 759 0.80 15.89 13.41
C TYR A 759 0.94 14.89 12.26
N TYR A 760 1.90 15.07 11.34
CA TYR A 760 2.04 14.21 10.16
C TYR A 760 2.44 12.77 10.54
N ARG A 761 2.98 12.56 11.73
CA ARG A 761 3.27 11.21 12.26
C ARG A 761 2.05 10.28 12.30
N PHE A 762 0.84 10.84 12.43
CA PHE A 762 -0.40 10.04 12.39
C PHE A 762 -0.73 9.57 10.96
N LEU A 763 -0.32 10.33 9.95
CA LEU A 763 -0.53 10.03 8.53
C LEU A 763 0.38 8.90 8.03
N ILE A 764 1.40 8.51 8.78
CA ILE A 764 2.31 7.41 8.39
C ILE A 764 1.54 6.13 8.09
N GLN A 765 0.49 5.84 8.86
CA GLN A 765 -0.36 4.66 8.66
C GLN A 765 -1.05 4.65 7.29
N LYS A 766 -1.31 5.84 6.70
CA LYS A 766 -1.91 6.01 5.37
C LYS A 766 -0.86 6.19 4.27
N ALA A 767 0.21 6.92 4.54
CA ALA A 767 1.29 7.17 3.58
C ALA A 767 2.12 5.91 3.31
N LEU A 768 2.26 5.04 4.31
CA LEU A 768 3.05 3.81 4.28
C LEU A 768 2.22 2.62 4.78
N PRO A 769 1.10 2.29 4.12
CA PRO A 769 0.16 1.27 4.62
C PRO A 769 0.75 -0.14 4.58
N PHE A 770 1.74 -0.36 3.71
CA PHE A 770 2.43 -1.62 3.51
C PHE A 770 3.48 -1.92 4.59
N TYR A 771 3.96 -0.95 5.37
CA TYR A 771 4.82 -1.22 6.52
C TYR A 771 3.99 -1.56 7.77
N GLY A 772 4.38 -2.63 8.46
CA GLY A 772 3.80 -3.05 9.75
C GLY A 772 4.49 -2.44 10.97
N LYS A 773 5.72 -1.96 10.80
CA LYS A 773 6.54 -1.26 11.80
C LYS A 773 7.37 -0.18 11.10
N VAL A 774 7.54 0.98 11.74
CA VAL A 774 8.35 2.09 11.20
C VAL A 774 9.11 2.80 12.31
N LEU A 775 10.23 3.42 11.96
CA LEU A 775 10.95 4.34 12.83
C LEU A 775 10.57 5.78 12.49
N TYR A 776 9.98 6.52 13.42
CA TYR A 776 9.74 7.96 13.28
C TYR A 776 10.75 8.76 14.10
N LEU A 777 11.30 9.80 13.49
CA LEU A 777 12.34 10.65 14.06
C LEU A 777 12.03 12.13 13.79
N ASP A 778 12.16 12.97 14.82
CA ASP A 778 12.04 14.43 14.67
C ASP A 778 13.23 15.02 13.88
N SER A 779 13.01 16.18 13.25
CA SER A 779 13.99 16.84 12.38
C SER A 779 15.04 17.68 13.12
N ASP A 780 15.00 17.72 14.46
CA ASP A 780 15.89 18.49 15.34
C ASP A 780 16.70 17.59 16.30
N ILE A 781 17.08 16.42 15.80
CA ILE A 781 17.94 15.47 16.51
C ILE A 781 19.25 15.20 15.74
N VAL A 782 20.26 14.70 16.45
CA VAL A 782 21.50 14.18 15.85
C VAL A 782 21.69 12.75 16.32
N ILE A 783 21.97 11.87 15.39
CA ILE A 783 22.03 10.43 15.59
C ILE A 783 23.48 9.98 15.50
N ARG A 784 23.95 9.29 16.55
CA ARG A 784 25.29 8.71 16.69
C ARG A 784 25.26 7.19 16.70
N GLY A 785 24.13 6.60 17.09
CA GLY A 785 23.92 5.16 17.11
C GLY A 785 23.36 4.61 15.80
N ASP A 786 23.44 3.28 15.64
CA ASP A 786 22.85 2.57 14.51
C ASP A 786 21.34 2.41 14.70
N ILE A 787 20.56 3.14 13.90
CA ILE A 787 19.10 3.15 13.97
C ILE A 787 18.44 1.82 13.60
N ALA A 788 19.15 0.86 13.00
CA ALA A 788 18.64 -0.50 12.83
C ALA A 788 18.37 -1.17 14.18
N GLN A 789 19.23 -0.95 15.18
CA GLN A 789 19.03 -1.50 16.53
C GLN A 789 17.76 -0.96 17.18
N LEU A 790 17.44 0.31 16.91
CA LEU A 790 16.22 0.92 17.39
C LEU A 790 15.00 0.29 16.71
N PHE A 791 15.05 0.10 15.40
CA PHE A 791 13.99 -0.59 14.64
C PHE A 791 13.78 -2.04 15.09
N ASP A 792 14.86 -2.76 15.42
CA ASP A 792 14.82 -4.17 15.84
C ASP A 792 14.22 -4.38 17.24
N THR A 793 13.83 -3.31 17.94
CA THR A 793 13.09 -3.40 19.23
C THR A 793 11.81 -4.22 19.08
N GLU A 794 11.65 -5.25 19.91
CA GLU A 794 10.44 -6.05 19.98
C GLU A 794 9.29 -5.28 20.64
N LEU A 795 8.14 -5.22 19.97
CA LEU A 795 6.97 -4.47 20.44
C LEU A 795 5.84 -5.38 20.95
N GLY A 796 5.75 -6.63 20.49
CA GLY A 796 4.57 -7.47 20.70
C GLY A 796 3.29 -6.72 20.29
N ASP A 797 2.30 -6.68 21.19
CA ASP A 797 1.05 -5.93 20.99
C ASP A 797 1.11 -4.45 21.42
N ASN A 798 2.26 -3.93 21.83
CA ASN A 798 2.39 -2.51 22.12
C ASN A 798 2.26 -1.67 20.83
N LEU A 799 1.68 -0.48 20.97
CA LEU A 799 1.43 0.43 19.85
C LEU A 799 2.72 1.12 19.40
N LEU A 800 3.65 1.37 20.33
CA LEU A 800 4.93 2.00 20.03
C LEU A 800 5.98 1.71 21.10
N ALA A 801 7.24 2.01 20.77
CA ALA A 801 8.31 2.21 21.74
C ALA A 801 8.80 3.66 21.76
N ALA A 802 9.09 4.17 22.97
CA ALA A 802 9.54 5.55 23.19
C ALA A 802 10.40 5.66 24.47
N VAL A 803 11.12 6.78 24.62
CA VAL A 803 11.87 7.10 25.85
C VAL A 803 11.01 7.99 26.76
N HIS A 804 11.11 7.81 28.07
CA HIS A 804 10.47 8.70 29.04
C HIS A 804 10.89 10.18 28.87
N ASP A 805 9.96 11.11 29.06
CA ASP A 805 10.24 12.54 28.94
C ASP A 805 10.70 13.12 30.28
N VAL A 806 12.01 13.22 30.50
CA VAL A 806 12.58 13.72 31.77
C VAL A 806 12.08 15.13 32.12
N ASP A 807 11.84 15.98 31.12
CA ASP A 807 11.33 17.33 31.33
C ASP A 807 9.90 17.27 31.87
N TYR A 808 9.01 16.54 31.21
CA TYR A 808 7.64 16.35 31.66
C TYR A 808 7.59 15.75 33.06
N LEU A 809 8.40 14.72 33.33
CA LEU A 809 8.51 14.08 34.64
C LEU A 809 8.98 15.05 35.73
N GLY A 810 9.89 15.97 35.42
CA GLY A 810 10.31 17.04 36.33
C GLY A 810 9.19 18.02 36.64
N ASN A 811 8.46 18.47 35.61
CA ASN A 811 7.32 19.38 35.78
C ASN A 811 6.20 18.78 36.66
N LEU A 812 6.00 17.45 36.63
CA LEU A 812 5.00 16.78 37.50
C LEU A 812 5.26 17.01 39.00
N ASN A 813 6.51 17.22 39.39
CA ASN A 813 6.95 17.38 40.78
C ASN A 813 7.21 18.83 41.18
N MET A 814 6.96 19.80 40.30
CA MET A 814 7.06 21.21 40.67
C MET A 814 5.99 21.60 41.69
N ASN A 815 6.36 22.47 42.64
CA ASN A 815 5.50 22.86 43.77
C ASN A 815 4.20 23.58 43.35
N ASP A 816 4.09 24.08 42.12
CA ASP A 816 2.88 24.72 41.62
C ASP A 816 1.73 23.73 41.35
N GLY A 817 2.04 22.42 41.22
CA GLY A 817 1.08 21.35 40.96
C GLY A 817 0.38 21.44 39.59
N ILE A 818 0.75 22.40 38.74
CA ILE A 818 0.02 22.72 37.50
C ILE A 818 0.08 21.53 36.54
N ARG A 819 1.28 20.95 36.34
CA ARG A 819 1.47 19.84 35.40
C ARG A 819 0.79 18.54 35.85
N MET A 820 0.84 18.24 37.14
CA MET A 820 0.15 17.06 37.69
C MET A 820 -1.36 17.19 37.52
N LYS A 821 -1.91 18.37 37.83
CA LYS A 821 -3.33 18.67 37.62
C LYS A 821 -3.72 18.52 36.15
N TYR A 822 -2.95 19.13 35.25
CA TYR A 822 -3.15 19.00 33.80
C TYR A 822 -3.18 17.53 33.35
N THR A 823 -2.22 16.72 33.80
CA THR A 823 -2.11 15.31 33.42
C THR A 823 -3.30 14.48 33.91
N ARG A 824 -3.84 14.78 35.09
CA ARG A 824 -4.96 14.04 35.68
C ARG A 824 -6.32 14.50 35.19
N GLU A 825 -6.52 15.81 35.07
CA GLU A 825 -7.83 16.41 34.79
C GLU A 825 -8.03 16.68 33.29
N THR A 826 -7.00 17.10 32.56
CA THR A 826 -7.10 17.40 31.12
C THR A 826 -6.74 16.18 30.28
N LEU A 827 -5.58 15.56 30.52
CA LEU A 827 -5.18 14.35 29.77
C LEU A 827 -5.90 13.08 30.25
N GLY A 828 -6.39 13.06 31.50
CA GLY A 828 -7.06 11.89 32.07
C GLY A 828 -6.14 10.68 32.33
N MET A 829 -4.82 10.85 32.29
CA MET A 829 -3.86 9.75 32.40
C MET A 829 -3.87 9.11 33.80
N LYS A 830 -3.86 7.77 33.84
CA LYS A 830 -3.84 7.00 35.09
C LYS A 830 -2.42 6.86 35.65
N ARG A 831 -1.39 6.93 34.82
CA ARG A 831 0.03 6.80 35.15
C ARG A 831 0.84 8.00 34.63
N PRO A 832 0.78 9.16 35.30
CA PRO A 832 1.49 10.38 34.90
C PRO A 832 2.98 10.19 34.67
N TYR A 833 3.66 9.39 35.50
CA TYR A 833 5.10 9.14 35.35
C TYR A 833 5.46 8.18 34.21
N GLY A 834 4.46 7.65 33.50
CA GLY A 834 4.65 6.91 32.26
C GLY A 834 4.80 7.83 31.04
N TYR A 835 4.75 9.15 31.21
CA TYR A 835 4.78 10.07 30.08
C TYR A 835 6.11 9.97 29.31
N PHE A 836 6.02 9.86 27.97
CA PHE A 836 7.15 9.68 27.06
C PHE A 836 7.27 10.82 26.05
N GLN A 837 8.48 10.97 25.51
CA GLN A 837 8.81 11.99 24.53
C GLN A 837 8.58 11.45 23.11
N ALA A 838 7.96 12.24 22.24
CA ALA A 838 7.49 11.80 20.93
C ALA A 838 8.52 11.95 19.79
N GLY A 839 9.70 12.49 20.02
CA GLY A 839 10.67 12.78 18.95
C GLY A 839 11.47 11.58 18.45
N VAL A 840 11.42 10.45 19.17
CA VAL A 840 12.02 9.18 18.75
C VAL A 840 11.03 8.07 19.06
N LEU A 841 10.44 7.48 18.01
CA LEU A 841 9.36 6.51 18.14
C LEU A 841 9.60 5.30 17.24
N VAL A 842 9.51 4.09 17.79
CA VAL A 842 9.32 2.88 16.98
C VAL A 842 7.83 2.59 16.97
N LEU A 843 7.17 2.81 15.83
CA LEU A 843 5.72 2.69 15.71
C LEU A 843 5.33 1.30 15.19
N ASN A 844 4.45 0.61 15.91
CA ASN A 844 3.79 -0.60 15.43
C ASN A 844 2.57 -0.20 14.59
N THR A 845 2.79 0.22 13.35
CA THR A 845 1.73 0.72 12.47
C THR A 845 0.65 -0.33 12.21
N ALA A 846 0.99 -1.62 12.22
CA ALA A 846 -0.01 -2.69 12.15
C ALA A 846 -0.94 -2.69 13.37
N ALA A 847 -0.41 -2.63 14.60
CA ALA A 847 -1.22 -2.57 15.81
C ALA A 847 -1.98 -1.24 15.95
N MET A 848 -1.39 -0.12 15.52
CA MET A 848 -2.04 1.18 15.52
C MET A 848 -3.24 1.22 14.57
N ARG A 849 -3.13 0.69 13.35
CA ARG A 849 -4.25 0.61 12.39
C ARG A 849 -5.41 -0.24 12.91
N ARG A 850 -5.12 -1.31 13.67
CA ARG A 850 -6.15 -2.13 14.34
C ARG A 850 -6.85 -1.39 15.48
N ALA A 851 -6.16 -0.46 16.14
CA ALA A 851 -6.68 0.24 17.31
C ALA A 851 -7.47 1.51 16.95
N TYR A 852 -6.99 2.29 15.98
CA TYR A 852 -7.56 3.58 15.62
C TYR A 852 -7.38 3.87 14.12
N THR A 853 -8.39 4.51 13.53
CA THR A 853 -8.31 5.03 12.15
C THR A 853 -7.49 6.32 12.10
N VAL A 854 -6.93 6.64 10.93
CA VAL A 854 -6.19 7.91 10.71
C VAL A 854 -7.08 9.12 10.97
N LYS A 855 -8.36 9.05 10.59
CA LYS A 855 -9.33 10.10 10.88
C LYS A 855 -9.48 10.35 12.39
N GLN A 856 -9.58 9.30 13.20
CA GLN A 856 -9.64 9.44 14.66
C GLN A 856 -8.37 10.09 15.21
N TRP A 857 -7.19 9.71 14.72
CA TRP A 857 -5.94 10.34 15.14
C TRP A 857 -5.92 11.85 14.84
N LEU A 858 -6.36 12.27 13.66
CA LEU A 858 -6.42 13.68 13.27
C LEU A 858 -7.49 14.46 14.06
N GLU A 859 -8.60 13.81 14.41
CA GLU A 859 -9.62 14.38 15.31
C GLU A 859 -9.06 14.58 16.72
N TYR A 860 -8.32 13.61 17.27
CA TYR A 860 -7.66 13.75 18.57
C TYR A 860 -6.57 14.84 18.54
N ALA A 861 -5.83 14.95 17.43
CA ALA A 861 -4.86 16.01 17.19
C ALA A 861 -5.47 17.42 17.12
N SER A 862 -6.78 17.52 16.89
CA SER A 862 -7.49 18.80 16.82
C SER A 862 -8.02 19.27 18.19
N GLU A 863 -7.73 18.56 19.28
CA GLU A 863 -8.18 18.89 20.63
C GLU A 863 -7.44 20.14 21.18
N PRO A 864 -8.11 21.29 21.35
CA PRO A 864 -7.46 22.54 21.69
C PRO A 864 -6.92 22.60 23.14
N SER A 865 -7.32 21.67 24.01
CA SER A 865 -6.82 21.60 25.39
C SER A 865 -5.45 20.91 25.55
N TYR A 866 -4.92 20.29 24.48
CA TYR A 866 -3.61 19.64 24.50
C TYR A 866 -2.49 20.63 24.26
N ILE A 867 -1.55 20.75 25.21
CA ILE A 867 -0.53 21.81 25.20
C ILE A 867 0.82 21.34 24.65
N TYR A 868 1.01 20.03 24.56
CA TYR A 868 2.07 19.37 23.82
C TYR A 868 1.56 18.65 22.57
N ASN A 869 0.36 19.00 22.09
CA ASN A 869 -0.16 18.62 20.78
C ASN A 869 -0.15 17.09 20.56
N ASP A 870 0.55 16.61 19.53
CA ASP A 870 0.68 15.21 19.15
C ASP A 870 1.29 14.33 20.26
N GLN A 871 2.21 14.86 21.07
CA GLN A 871 2.82 14.13 22.17
C GLN A 871 1.80 13.81 23.26
N ASP A 872 0.89 14.74 23.57
CA ASP A 872 -0.22 14.49 24.51
C ASP A 872 -1.19 13.44 23.95
N VAL A 873 -1.56 13.54 22.67
CA VAL A 873 -2.42 12.55 22.00
C VAL A 873 -1.84 11.14 22.13
N LEU A 874 -0.56 10.97 21.79
CA LEU A 874 0.11 9.67 21.86
C LEU A 874 0.17 9.15 23.31
N ASN A 875 0.51 10.00 24.28
CA ASN A 875 0.57 9.60 25.68
C ASN A 875 -0.79 9.17 26.25
N VAL A 876 -1.87 9.83 25.83
CA VAL A 876 -3.24 9.47 26.24
C VAL A 876 -3.69 8.15 25.60
N HIS A 877 -3.58 8.04 24.29
CA HIS A 877 -4.18 6.93 23.54
C HIS A 877 -3.33 5.65 23.50
N CYS A 878 -2.04 5.76 23.83
CA CYS A 878 -1.14 4.62 23.96
C CYS A 878 -0.88 4.19 25.41
N GLU A 879 -1.49 4.84 26.42
CA GLU A 879 -1.24 4.53 27.83
C GLU A 879 -1.41 3.03 28.13
N GLY A 880 -0.32 2.38 28.54
CA GLY A 880 -0.30 0.94 28.84
C GLY A 880 0.02 0.01 27.70
N ARG A 881 0.27 0.54 26.51
CA ARG A 881 0.71 -0.18 25.32
C ARG A 881 1.99 0.45 24.76
N VAL A 882 2.94 0.77 25.63
CA VAL A 882 4.22 1.40 25.30
C VAL A 882 5.36 0.52 25.78
N THR A 883 6.32 0.25 24.88
CA THR A 883 7.63 -0.31 25.24
C THR A 883 8.58 0.84 25.56
N TYR A 884 9.17 0.89 26.76
CA TYR A 884 10.10 1.96 27.09
C TYR A 884 11.52 1.64 26.63
N LEU A 885 12.07 2.53 25.80
CA LEU A 885 13.42 2.42 25.27
C LEU A 885 14.47 2.88 26.29
N PRO A 886 15.73 2.42 26.16
CA PRO A 886 16.85 2.96 26.91
C PRO A 886 16.99 4.50 26.74
N TRP A 887 17.31 5.20 27.83
CA TRP A 887 17.36 6.67 27.88
C TRP A 887 18.32 7.31 26.88
N ASN A 888 19.38 6.60 26.48
CA ASN A 888 20.38 7.10 25.53
C ASN A 888 19.87 7.17 24.08
N TRP A 889 18.71 6.59 23.77
CA TRP A 889 18.05 6.71 22.47
C TRP A 889 17.28 8.02 22.28
N ASN A 890 17.15 8.86 23.31
CA ASN A 890 16.53 10.19 23.17
C ASN A 890 17.01 11.11 24.30
N VAL A 891 18.25 11.60 24.17
CA VAL A 891 18.88 12.44 25.19
C VAL A 891 18.55 13.90 24.92
N MET A 892 17.62 14.47 25.70
CA MET A 892 17.30 15.89 25.64
C MET A 892 18.50 16.74 26.05
N HIS A 893 18.77 17.82 25.31
CA HIS A 893 19.82 18.75 25.67
C HIS A 893 19.41 19.70 26.81
N ASP A 894 20.37 20.42 27.40
CA ASP A 894 20.10 21.43 28.42
C ASP A 894 19.61 22.76 27.82
N CYS A 895 18.35 22.79 27.35
CA CYS A 895 17.70 24.01 26.88
C CYS A 895 17.46 24.96 28.06
N ALA A 896 18.07 26.15 28.06
CA ALA A 896 17.86 27.19 29.07
C ALA A 896 18.07 26.73 30.53
N ASN A 897 19.09 25.90 30.78
CA ASN A 897 19.44 25.38 32.11
C ASN A 897 18.30 24.59 32.79
N ARG A 898 17.49 23.89 31.99
CA ARG A 898 16.38 23.05 32.48
C ARG A 898 16.87 21.80 33.19
N VAL A 899 18.08 21.32 32.93
CA VAL A 899 18.64 20.18 33.68
C VAL A 899 18.69 20.49 35.18
N ALA A 900 19.14 21.70 35.54
CA ALA A 900 19.19 22.12 36.93
C ALA A 900 17.83 22.58 37.47
N ASN A 901 17.03 23.28 36.64
CA ASN A 901 15.83 23.98 37.12
C ASN A 901 14.53 23.18 36.99
N VAL A 902 14.50 22.11 36.21
CA VAL A 902 13.29 21.32 35.95
C VAL A 902 13.57 19.83 36.05
N PHE A 903 14.57 19.31 35.33
CA PHE A 903 14.79 17.85 35.25
C PHE A 903 15.21 17.27 36.60
N SER A 904 15.90 18.07 37.43
CA SER A 904 16.26 17.73 38.82
C SER A 904 15.07 17.47 39.74
N TYR A 905 13.85 17.90 39.36
CA TYR A 905 12.61 17.58 40.07
C TYR A 905 12.03 16.22 39.65
N ALA A 906 12.51 15.59 38.58
CA ALA A 906 12.02 14.28 38.15
C ALA A 906 12.29 13.21 39.23
N PRO A 907 11.58 12.07 39.24
CA PRO A 907 11.90 10.97 40.14
C PRO A 907 13.39 10.61 40.07
N ASN A 908 14.04 10.39 41.22
CA ASN A 908 15.50 10.24 41.30
C ASN A 908 16.05 9.21 40.30
N ALA A 909 15.41 8.05 40.18
CA ALA A 909 15.83 7.01 39.23
C ALA A 909 15.77 7.46 37.76
N ALA A 910 14.78 8.29 37.39
CA ALA A 910 14.67 8.84 36.05
C ALA A 910 15.73 9.92 35.79
N TYR A 911 15.97 10.81 36.76
CA TYR A 911 17.02 11.82 36.65
C TYR A 911 18.42 11.19 36.57
N ASP A 912 18.72 10.19 37.41
CA ASP A 912 20.00 9.47 37.38
C ASP A 912 20.20 8.74 36.04
N ALA A 913 19.15 8.08 35.53
CA ALA A 913 19.21 7.40 34.23
C ALA A 913 19.40 8.38 33.06
N TYR A 914 18.74 9.54 33.10
CA TYR A 914 18.98 10.62 32.16
C TYR A 914 20.43 11.14 32.24
N MET A 915 20.96 11.39 33.45
CA MET A 915 22.33 11.87 33.62
C MET A 915 23.37 10.84 33.14
N GLU A 916 23.12 9.55 33.32
CA GLU A 916 23.95 8.48 32.76
C GLU A 916 23.90 8.48 31.23
N SER A 917 22.69 8.62 30.64
CA SER A 917 22.50 8.62 29.19
C SER A 917 23.27 9.74 28.47
N ARG A 918 23.51 10.87 29.15
CA ARG A 918 24.31 12.00 28.62
C ARG A 918 25.79 11.67 28.41
N ARG A 919 26.30 10.59 29.02
CA ARG A 919 27.71 10.19 28.88
C ARG A 919 28.00 9.53 27.54
N ASP A 920 27.04 8.79 27.01
CA ASP A 920 27.11 8.18 25.68
C ASP A 920 25.75 8.21 24.97
N PRO A 921 25.34 9.38 24.46
CA PRO A 921 24.07 9.53 23.78
C PRO A 921 24.12 8.85 22.40
N GLN A 922 23.15 7.98 22.13
CA GLN A 922 22.93 7.41 20.80
C GLN A 922 22.14 8.37 19.91
N ILE A 923 21.21 9.13 20.50
CA ILE A 923 20.51 10.25 19.85
C ILE A 923 20.49 11.43 20.81
N ILE A 924 20.88 12.59 20.30
CA ILE A 924 20.81 13.88 21.01
C ILE A 924 19.64 14.66 20.42
N HIS A 925 18.70 15.05 21.28
CA HIS A 925 17.50 15.78 20.90
C HIS A 925 17.60 17.24 21.36
N TYR A 926 17.66 18.16 20.41
CA TYR A 926 17.71 19.61 20.67
C TYR A 926 16.31 20.17 20.96
N ALA A 927 15.51 19.50 21.81
CA ALA A 927 14.14 19.86 22.12
C ALA A 927 14.02 21.24 22.80
N GLY A 928 12.97 21.99 22.49
CA GLY A 928 12.75 23.35 23.02
C GLY A 928 13.11 24.47 22.04
N PHE A 929 13.36 25.68 22.54
CA PHE A 929 13.55 26.88 21.71
C PHE A 929 15.02 27.23 21.45
N GLU A 930 15.95 26.76 22.29
CA GLU A 930 17.38 26.90 22.02
C GLU A 930 17.80 25.81 21.02
N LYS A 931 18.40 26.18 19.89
CA LYS A 931 18.81 25.24 18.84
C LYS A 931 20.24 25.53 18.39
N PRO A 932 21.03 24.54 17.92
CA PRO A 932 22.42 24.78 17.52
C PRO A 932 22.53 25.75 16.32
N TRP A 933 21.54 25.77 15.42
CA TRP A 933 21.47 26.71 14.28
C TRP A 933 20.93 28.10 14.64
N THR A 934 20.60 28.37 15.90
CA THR A 934 20.29 29.72 16.40
C THR A 934 21.24 30.15 17.51
N LYS A 935 21.67 29.24 18.39
CA LYS A 935 22.64 29.41 19.47
C LYS A 935 23.77 28.37 19.29
N PRO A 936 24.85 28.71 18.57
CA PRO A 936 25.86 27.74 18.13
C PRO A 936 26.76 27.19 19.26
N ASP A 937 26.61 27.71 20.47
CA ASP A 937 27.31 27.31 21.70
C ASP A 937 26.37 26.67 22.74
N CYS A 938 25.16 26.22 22.34
CA CYS A 938 24.27 25.48 23.24
C CYS A 938 24.81 24.09 23.60
N ASP A 939 24.19 23.44 24.58
CA ASP A 939 24.53 22.07 24.97
C ASP A 939 24.54 21.12 23.75
N PHE A 940 25.60 20.31 23.65
CA PHE A 940 25.91 19.41 22.52
C PHE A 940 26.00 20.06 21.12
N ALA A 941 26.13 21.38 20.99
CA ALA A 941 26.14 22.03 19.66
C ALA A 941 27.33 21.59 18.78
N ASP A 942 28.48 21.30 19.39
CA ASP A 942 29.68 20.80 18.71
C ASP A 942 29.41 19.51 17.93
N VAL A 943 28.61 18.60 18.50
CA VAL A 943 28.20 17.35 17.87
C VAL A 943 27.34 17.62 16.64
N TYR A 944 26.31 18.48 16.75
CA TYR A 944 25.48 18.87 15.60
C TYR A 944 26.32 19.47 14.47
N TRP A 945 27.22 20.39 14.81
CA TRP A 945 28.03 21.07 13.82
C TRP A 945 29.10 20.17 13.18
N SER A 946 29.45 19.03 13.78
CA SER A 946 30.33 18.05 13.14
C SER A 946 29.68 17.45 11.89
N TYR A 947 28.40 17.10 11.95
CA TYR A 947 27.63 16.58 10.81
C TYR A 947 27.17 17.68 9.87
N ALA A 948 26.65 18.80 10.40
CA ALA A 948 26.04 19.86 9.57
C ALA A 948 27.00 20.45 8.53
N ARG A 949 28.31 20.50 8.85
CA ARG A 949 29.38 20.99 7.95
C ARG A 949 29.59 20.12 6.71
N GLU A 950 29.12 18.88 6.72
CA GLU A 950 29.26 17.94 5.60
C GLU A 950 28.01 17.92 4.70
N THR A 951 27.00 18.73 5.00
CA THR A 951 25.72 18.77 4.27
C THR A 951 25.70 19.90 3.22
N PRO A 952 24.90 19.78 2.14
CA PRO A 952 24.84 20.78 1.08
C PRO A 952 24.14 22.09 1.49
N PHE A 953 23.64 22.18 2.72
CA PHE A 953 22.93 23.34 3.25
C PHE A 953 23.67 24.03 4.41
N TYR A 954 24.96 23.74 4.59
CA TYR A 954 25.78 24.33 5.65
C TYR A 954 25.75 25.87 5.63
N GLU A 955 25.88 26.49 4.45
CA GLU A 955 25.84 27.94 4.29
C GLU A 955 24.49 28.52 4.70
N MET A 956 23.38 27.80 4.45
CA MET A 956 22.05 28.22 4.87
C MET A 956 21.91 28.20 6.40
N LEU A 957 22.53 27.21 7.07
CA LEU A 957 22.61 27.16 8.54
C LEU A 957 23.46 28.32 9.09
N MET A 958 24.60 28.63 8.47
CA MET A 958 25.43 29.78 8.85
C MET A 958 24.70 31.11 8.71
N GLN A 959 23.94 31.28 7.64
CA GLN A 959 23.08 32.45 7.47
C GLN A 959 22.06 32.57 8.61
N ARG A 960 21.44 31.46 9.01
CA ARG A 960 20.46 31.43 10.11
C ARG A 960 21.09 31.78 11.45
N VAL A 961 22.29 31.28 11.75
CA VAL A 961 23.06 31.66 12.94
C VAL A 961 23.35 33.16 12.95
N ALA A 962 23.79 33.73 11.82
CA ALA A 962 24.08 35.15 11.69
C ALA A 962 22.82 36.01 11.90
N GLN A 963 21.68 35.60 11.33
CA GLN A 963 20.39 36.27 11.52
C GLN A 963 19.94 36.24 12.98
N ALA A 964 20.03 35.09 13.65
CA ALA A 964 19.67 34.97 15.07
C ALA A 964 20.60 35.81 15.97
N ALA A 965 21.90 35.87 15.66
CA ALA A 965 22.85 36.72 16.37
C ALA A 965 22.52 38.22 16.20
N ALA A 966 22.16 38.65 14.98
CA ALA A 966 21.75 40.03 14.71
C ALA A 966 20.47 40.42 15.46
N GLN A 967 19.46 39.55 15.48
CA GLN A 967 18.22 39.76 16.23
C GLN A 967 18.47 39.91 17.73
N ARG A 968 19.28 39.02 18.33
CA ARG A 968 19.64 39.12 19.75
C ARG A 968 20.42 40.40 20.07
N ALA A 969 21.31 40.83 19.18
CA ALA A 969 22.04 42.09 19.35
C ALA A 969 21.09 43.29 19.32
N GLU A 970 20.08 43.28 18.43
CA GLU A 970 19.07 44.32 18.35
C GLU A 970 18.16 44.34 19.59
N GLU A 971 17.71 43.18 20.08
CA GLU A 971 16.93 43.08 21.32
C GLU A 971 17.71 43.56 22.53
N THR A 972 18.98 43.17 22.64
CA THR A 972 19.89 43.64 23.70
C THR A 972 20.06 45.16 23.61
N ALA A 973 20.26 45.71 22.42
CA ALA A 973 20.36 47.15 22.21
C ALA A 973 19.05 47.88 22.58
N ARG A 974 17.87 47.31 22.26
CA ARG A 974 16.57 47.85 22.67
C ARG A 974 16.37 47.78 24.19
N GLN A 975 16.78 46.70 24.86
CA GLN A 975 16.72 46.59 26.31
C GLN A 975 17.64 47.59 26.99
N VAL A 976 18.89 47.70 26.55
CA VAL A 976 19.85 48.69 27.06
C VAL A 976 19.33 50.11 26.82
N ALA A 977 18.77 50.40 25.64
CA ALA A 977 18.15 51.69 25.35
C ALA A 977 16.93 51.97 26.26
N ALA A 978 16.12 50.95 26.55
CA ALA A 978 14.99 51.06 27.47
C ALA A 978 15.43 51.28 28.92
N GLU A 979 16.49 50.62 29.37
CA GLU A 979 17.07 50.82 30.70
C GLU A 979 17.72 52.20 30.86
N VAL A 980 18.47 52.66 29.86
CA VAL A 980 19.04 54.02 29.81
C VAL A 980 17.92 55.07 29.80
N ALA A 981 16.85 54.86 29.02
CA ALA A 981 15.67 55.72 29.01
C ALA A 981 14.91 55.70 30.35
N ALA A 982 14.90 54.57 31.07
CA ALA A 982 14.29 54.43 32.39
C ALA A 982 15.11 55.16 33.48
N GLN A 983 16.45 55.17 33.38
CA GLN A 983 17.34 55.89 34.29
C GLN A 983 17.33 57.41 34.05
N ALA A 984 17.02 57.87 32.83
CA ALA A 984 16.98 59.29 32.47
C ALA A 984 15.68 60.03 32.87
N ARG A 985 14.67 59.34 33.42
CA ARG A 985 13.41 59.97 33.86
C ARG A 985 13.47 60.35 35.35
N PRO A 986 13.24 61.62 35.75
CA PRO A 986 13.12 61.97 37.16
C PRO A 986 11.92 61.24 37.78
N ARG A 987 12.16 60.48 38.86
CA ARG A 987 11.10 59.85 39.65
C ARG A 987 10.23 60.94 40.28
N HIS A 988 9.03 61.14 39.76
CA HIS A 988 8.02 62.00 40.39
C HIS A 988 7.33 61.25 41.54
N ASP A 989 7.33 61.85 42.73
CA ASP A 989 6.54 61.39 43.88
C ASP A 989 5.05 61.30 43.51
N ARG A 990 4.46 60.11 43.72
CA ARG A 990 3.03 59.88 43.50
C ARG A 990 2.23 60.73 44.50
N ALA A 991 1.30 61.54 44.00
CA ALA A 991 0.52 62.47 44.82
C ALA A 991 -0.44 61.82 45.85
N VAL A 992 -0.71 60.51 45.74
CA VAL A 992 -1.54 59.71 46.68
C VAL A 992 -0.97 58.28 46.76
N GLY A 993 -0.59 57.83 47.96
CA GLY A 993 -0.03 56.49 48.21
C GLY A 993 -1.02 55.35 47.92
N GLU A 994 -0.50 54.14 47.68
CA GLU A 994 -1.29 52.97 47.27
C GLU A 994 -2.31 52.51 48.32
N THR A 995 -2.08 52.83 49.59
CA THR A 995 -2.92 52.45 50.74
C THR A 995 -3.93 53.52 51.17
N SER A 996 -4.07 54.63 50.42
CA SER A 996 -4.95 55.73 50.83
C SER A 996 -6.45 55.36 50.72
N PRO A 997 -7.26 55.57 51.78
CA PRO A 997 -8.71 55.31 51.76
C PRO A 997 -9.47 56.10 50.70
N LEU A 998 -8.91 57.24 50.27
CA LEU A 998 -9.47 58.11 49.23
C LEU A 998 -9.58 57.41 47.86
N ARG A 999 -8.80 56.35 47.60
CA ARG A 999 -8.88 55.58 46.35
C ARG A 999 -10.21 54.85 46.17
N LYS A 1000 -10.85 54.40 47.24
CA LYS A 1000 -12.17 53.72 47.16
C LYS A 1000 -13.27 54.64 46.63
N VAL A 1001 -13.09 55.95 46.74
CA VAL A 1001 -14.02 56.97 46.21
C VAL A 1001 -13.57 57.46 44.83
N ILE A 1002 -12.26 57.63 44.61
CA ILE A 1002 -11.72 58.22 43.38
C ILE A 1002 -11.69 57.21 42.22
N ASP A 1003 -11.36 55.94 42.48
CA ASP A 1003 -11.13 54.94 41.42
C ASP A 1003 -12.44 54.59 40.65
N PRO A 1004 -13.64 54.52 41.28
CA PRO A 1004 -14.89 54.34 40.54
C PRO A 1004 -15.30 55.56 39.69
N ILE A 1005 -15.00 56.77 40.15
CA ILE A 1005 -15.43 58.02 39.51
C ILE A 1005 -14.45 58.47 38.40
N ALA A 1006 -13.17 58.13 38.58
CA ALA A 1006 -12.09 58.37 37.62
C ALA A 1006 -11.14 57.16 37.60
N PRO A 1007 -11.42 56.14 36.76
CA PRO A 1007 -10.60 54.93 36.65
C PRO A 1007 -9.16 55.24 36.25
N ILE A 1008 -8.24 54.34 36.64
CA ILE A 1008 -6.82 54.44 36.29
C ILE A 1008 -6.68 54.43 34.75
N GLY A 1009 -5.95 55.40 34.20
CA GLY A 1009 -5.78 55.56 32.75
C GLY A 1009 -6.90 56.32 32.03
N SER A 1010 -7.99 56.69 32.70
CA SER A 1010 -9.07 57.47 32.07
C SER A 1010 -8.68 58.93 31.83
N ARG A 1011 -9.23 59.55 30.77
CA ARG A 1011 -9.06 60.99 30.48
C ARG A 1011 -9.48 61.89 31.64
N ARG A 1012 -10.52 61.49 32.40
CA ARG A 1012 -10.97 62.20 33.62
C ARG A 1012 -9.92 62.17 34.74
N ARG A 1013 -9.19 61.05 34.91
CA ARG A 1013 -8.09 60.95 35.88
C ARG A 1013 -6.94 61.88 35.53
N GLU A 1014 -6.58 61.96 34.26
CA GLU A 1014 -5.51 62.86 33.81
C GLU A 1014 -5.91 64.33 33.95
N ALA A 1015 -7.17 64.69 33.69
CA ALA A 1015 -7.69 66.03 33.97
C ALA A 1015 -7.63 66.38 35.47
N LEU A 1016 -8.04 65.47 36.36
CA LEU A 1016 -7.94 65.67 37.82
C LEU A 1016 -6.49 65.77 38.31
N LYS A 1017 -5.58 64.99 37.72
CA LYS A 1017 -4.13 65.11 38.00
C LYS A 1017 -3.59 66.46 37.54
N ALA A 1018 -4.02 66.98 36.39
CA ALA A 1018 -3.60 68.28 35.89
C ALA A 1018 -4.11 69.43 36.78
N VAL A 1019 -5.39 69.35 37.23
CA VAL A 1019 -5.95 70.30 38.20
C VAL A 1019 -5.22 70.22 39.55
N GLY A 1020 -4.95 69.01 40.06
CA GLY A 1020 -4.22 68.83 41.31
C GLY A 1020 -2.75 69.30 41.25
N ARG A 1021 -2.10 69.20 40.08
CA ARG A 1021 -0.77 69.77 39.83
C ARG A 1021 -0.81 71.30 39.81
N ALA A 1022 -1.80 71.88 39.12
CA ALA A 1022 -2.01 73.34 39.07
C ALA A 1022 -2.28 73.96 40.46
N VAL A 1023 -3.13 73.32 41.28
CA VAL A 1023 -3.43 73.79 42.66
C VAL A 1023 -2.23 73.69 43.60
N ARG A 1024 -1.29 72.77 43.33
CA ARG A 1024 -0.02 72.64 44.09
C ARG A 1024 1.13 73.48 43.53
N GLY A 1025 0.87 74.37 42.56
CA GLY A 1025 1.88 75.24 41.96
C GLY A 1025 2.94 74.51 41.15
N ARG A 1026 2.69 73.28 40.69
CA ARG A 1026 3.60 72.49 39.86
C ARG A 1026 3.01 72.44 38.45
N LYS A 1027 3.66 73.06 37.47
CA LYS A 1027 3.23 72.98 36.05
C LYS A 1027 3.37 71.56 35.51
#